data_AF-A0A556QMR8-F1
#
_entry.id   AF-A0A556QMR8-F1
#
_cell.length_a   1.000
_cell.length_b   1.000
_cell.length_c   1.000
_cell.angle_alpha   90.00
_cell.angle_beta   90.00
_cell.angle_gamma   90.00
#
_symmetry.space_group_name_H-M   'P 1'
#
loop_
_entity.id
_entity.type
_entity.pdbx_description
1 polymer ?
#
loop_
_entity_poly.entity_id
_entity_poly.type
_entity_poly.pdbx_seq_one_letter_code
_entity_poly.pdbx_strand_id
1 'polypeptide(L)'
;MFSIFKRPLLTLLACTVTAAFSASAHAAIGDSQVARWKDNKTACFLLMFDDSCPSHFQVAIPEMVKRGMIGTFYVNPGGSGYTSNAAQWNTVIPQLGMVYGNHTWSHANTTTLVGMEDEIRKCWEVIRNIYYPGDTSPHLISYGQPGVNTWFSYGQPLTDILNNYNMISRPEFIAGKAPFTGINTLPELLAVADTAITQKGMGYTIFHGLQRRPSEGDPDQGGQDFWAFDKDVYRRFLDGLKTRRDGGDLWITDPISYHKYEKERNSATITVTAATSSLVTLTLTTTTNALYDLPLTVNTQVPSAWRAATVVQGAKTVSVPVSNGSIRYDALPNGGTVSITESALPVVTIKATSPEAYETGAAPGVFTVSTSGTQPVSVNYLLTGTAANGTRFNIAASPLAIASSSATLNATPVTNSVYEGEQSVVITLAPGSDYIIGSDSSATVMIHDRTDIAPADWYLQANQPSGQHWNNLPVWKSQPTGGTQLSAFSRGTVNDRFHTNGFELRTKNAYYPPDQSFYGNNIVLDGPAAKLSLALTAYYGSSGMPTNTVPTLTTNGGSINPFVSTLTQLLTVGTFNSLGTTRVLNGGNISTPTGGLNLRVTKLTGPGELTLTNGPGTGTFGSLLFNVSNATHYRGKLNLAGGTLSFPINVTSCGPLALATGTAVINSKAVKVARLTIGKTILPAGTYTTDDLNGRGVTFTGTGTITTSLIPDGWSHLDIGAPALSGAATYSGSTWTLTGSGTQIGATSDKFAFTSAQTTTATPSIVARITSVQTTPVSAQAGVMLRDGTDANAPFVALTVSPAGLITLRSRTVVGATATAVQASATVAAPVWLKLNQASGTITAAYSTNNISWTPVGSVAANFAGAPQAGLAICAGTDTVRATATVTDVSVENTTPVLTASTLSVSASPTGAGTIAGSGIFENGTAISLNATPSAGYGFAGWRENSASVTTASVYNFTLNESRSLVAHFQPANLATFQTTFFTTTELNDAAISAPSADPDGDGYSNLLEYALGTNPKVANSLHQQSAFENGQLALIYQRSKTASDLAYIVEVSNDLKTWKFSASDVSAATVLDDDGYTQTIRVRDLTPPSSIDPRFIRLRIVTQ
;
A
#
# COMPACT_ATOMS: atom_id res chain seq x y z
N MET A 1 -68.48 -15.31 49.44
CA MET A 1 -67.96 -14.92 50.77
C MET A 1 -66.72 -14.04 50.54
N PHE A 2 -66.94 -12.71 50.51
CA PHE A 2 -66.29 -11.65 51.32
C PHE A 2 -64.79 -11.41 51.02
N SER A 3 -64.24 -10.20 50.80
CA SER A 3 -64.72 -8.80 50.85
C SER A 3 -63.67 -7.90 50.11
N ILE A 4 -64.04 -6.85 49.34
CA ILE A 4 -64.15 -5.39 49.66
C ILE A 4 -62.83 -4.55 49.61
N PHE A 5 -62.74 -3.72 48.54
CA PHE A 5 -62.35 -2.30 48.38
C PHE A 5 -60.99 -1.65 48.81
N LYS A 6 -60.56 -0.74 47.89
CA LYS A 6 -59.89 0.61 48.00
C LYS A 6 -58.36 0.76 47.70
N ARG A 7 -58.07 1.62 46.70
CA ARG A 7 -56.83 2.41 46.44
C ARG A 7 -56.69 3.54 47.51
N PRO A 8 -55.51 4.18 47.82
CA PRO A 8 -54.67 4.98 46.87
C PRO A 8 -53.15 5.25 47.20
N LEU A 9 -52.47 5.92 46.23
CA LEU A 9 -51.37 6.95 46.29
C LEU A 9 -49.95 6.76 46.90
N LEU A 10 -48.95 7.22 46.11
CA LEU A 10 -47.61 7.84 46.40
C LEU A 10 -46.55 7.00 47.17
N THR A 11 -45.28 6.85 46.72
CA THR A 11 -44.24 7.90 46.59
C THR A 11 -43.15 7.55 45.57
N LEU A 12 -42.68 8.56 44.84
CA LEU A 12 -41.48 8.56 44.00
C LEU A 12 -40.23 8.69 44.89
N LEU A 13 -39.29 7.74 44.84
CA LEU A 13 -37.95 7.92 45.43
C LEU A 13 -36.90 7.63 44.36
N ALA A 14 -36.10 8.65 44.04
CA ALA A 14 -35.02 8.61 43.09
C ALA A 14 -34.00 7.53 43.45
N CYS A 15 -33.79 6.57 42.55
CA CYS A 15 -32.67 5.64 42.63
C CYS A 15 -31.51 6.26 41.84
N THR A 16 -30.53 6.78 42.56
CA THR A 16 -29.23 7.18 42.01
C THR A 16 -28.55 5.94 41.44
N VAL A 17 -28.53 5.82 40.11
CA VAL A 17 -27.62 4.90 39.42
C VAL A 17 -26.23 5.50 39.51
N THR A 18 -25.47 5.13 40.53
CA THR A 18 -24.01 5.22 40.49
C THR A 18 -23.53 4.26 39.42
N ALA A 19 -23.35 4.79 38.20
CA ALA A 19 -22.57 4.12 37.17
C ALA A 19 -21.13 4.02 37.70
N ALA A 20 -20.80 2.88 38.29
CA ALA A 20 -19.41 2.50 38.48
C ALA A 20 -18.81 2.30 37.09
N PHE A 21 -18.11 3.32 36.60
CA PHE A 21 -17.14 3.14 35.52
C PHE A 21 -16.06 2.21 36.06
N SER A 22 -16.22 0.91 35.84
CA SER A 22 -15.10 -0.03 35.87
C SER A 22 -14.22 0.31 34.68
N ALA A 23 -13.24 1.18 34.88
CA ALA A 23 -12.09 1.27 33.99
C ALA A 23 -11.55 -0.16 33.84
N SER A 24 -11.56 -0.71 32.62
CA SER A 24 -10.90 -1.99 32.36
C SER A 24 -9.43 -1.82 32.75
N ALA A 25 -9.01 -2.48 33.82
CA ALA A 25 -7.61 -2.56 34.18
C ALA A 25 -6.85 -3.05 32.94
N HIS A 26 -5.84 -2.30 32.49
CA HIS A 26 -4.92 -2.84 31.49
C HIS A 26 -4.27 -4.07 32.11
N ALA A 27 -4.39 -5.21 31.43
CA ALA A 27 -3.83 -6.47 31.89
C ALA A 27 -2.32 -6.33 32.12
N ALA A 28 -1.84 -6.78 33.27
CA ALA A 28 -0.44 -6.68 33.68
C ALA A 28 0.46 -7.62 32.86
N ILE A 29 1.76 -7.33 32.77
CA ILE A 29 2.73 -8.26 32.17
C ILE A 29 2.62 -9.61 32.90
N GLY A 30 2.54 -10.69 32.12
CA GLY A 30 2.32 -12.04 32.62
C GLY A 30 0.85 -12.47 32.64
N ASP A 31 -0.11 -11.55 32.60
CA ASP A 31 -1.54 -11.90 32.56
C ASP A 31 -1.81 -12.85 31.40
N SER A 32 -2.27 -14.04 31.74
CA SER A 32 -2.34 -15.15 30.80
C SER A 32 -3.70 -15.82 30.88
N GLN A 33 -4.28 -16.10 29.72
CA GLN A 33 -5.58 -16.74 29.61
C GLN A 33 -5.55 -17.82 28.55
N VAL A 34 -6.21 -18.95 28.82
CA VAL A 34 -6.47 -19.95 27.79
C VAL A 34 -7.54 -19.42 26.85
N ALA A 35 -7.26 -19.44 25.56
CA ALA A 35 -8.21 -19.06 24.52
C ALA A 35 -9.39 -20.05 24.50
N ARG A 36 -10.60 -19.53 24.23
CA ARG A 36 -11.82 -20.34 24.21
C ARG A 36 -11.71 -21.47 23.19
N TRP A 37 -11.23 -21.18 21.99
CA TRP A 37 -10.95 -22.20 20.98
C TRP A 37 -9.51 -22.07 20.49
N LYS A 38 -9.01 -23.15 19.90
CA LYS A 38 -7.68 -23.21 19.31
C LYS A 38 -7.43 -21.99 18.42
N ASP A 39 -6.22 -21.43 18.49
CA ASP A 39 -5.80 -20.25 17.73
C ASP A 39 -6.66 -19.00 17.96
N ASN A 40 -7.38 -18.93 19.09
CA ASN A 40 -8.27 -17.82 19.42
C ASN A 40 -9.41 -17.65 18.39
N LYS A 41 -9.81 -18.74 17.71
CA LYS A 41 -10.99 -18.74 16.84
C LYS A 41 -12.24 -18.42 17.64
N THR A 42 -13.22 -17.80 16.99
CA THR A 42 -14.49 -17.41 17.61
C THR A 42 -15.34 -18.62 17.99
N ALA A 43 -15.37 -19.63 17.12
CA ALA A 43 -16.17 -20.84 17.31
C ALA A 43 -15.46 -22.10 16.78
N CYS A 44 -15.96 -23.27 17.19
CA CYS A 44 -15.56 -24.57 16.69
C CYS A 44 -16.63 -25.11 15.72
N PHE A 45 -16.23 -25.82 14.67
CA PHE A 45 -17.18 -26.46 13.75
C PHE A 45 -16.77 -27.89 13.38
N LEU A 46 -17.72 -28.83 13.41
CA LEU A 46 -17.50 -30.26 13.15
C LEU A 46 -18.26 -30.73 11.91
N LEU A 47 -17.56 -31.41 10.99
CA LEU A 47 -18.14 -32.06 9.83
C LEU A 47 -18.18 -33.57 10.07
N MET A 48 -19.38 -34.15 10.09
CA MET A 48 -19.59 -35.56 10.45
C MET A 48 -20.36 -36.30 9.37
N PHE A 49 -20.05 -37.58 9.17
CA PHE A 49 -20.58 -38.41 8.09
C PHE A 49 -20.88 -39.82 8.58
N ASP A 50 -22.08 -40.36 8.30
CA ASP A 50 -22.54 -41.66 8.81
C ASP A 50 -22.62 -42.73 7.71
N ASP A 51 -22.57 -44.00 8.14
CA ASP A 51 -22.93 -45.21 7.38
C ASP A 51 -21.89 -45.78 6.39
N SER A 52 -20.64 -45.29 6.40
CA SER A 52 -19.61 -45.69 5.42
C SER A 52 -20.11 -45.59 3.96
N CYS A 53 -20.91 -44.59 3.65
CA CYS A 53 -21.52 -44.43 2.33
C CYS A 53 -20.45 -44.32 1.23
N PRO A 54 -20.61 -44.98 0.06
CA PRO A 54 -19.65 -44.86 -1.04
C PRO A 54 -19.34 -43.43 -1.50
N SER A 55 -20.33 -42.52 -1.46
CA SER A 55 -20.12 -41.10 -1.79
C SER A 55 -19.16 -40.37 -0.85
N HIS A 56 -18.86 -40.91 0.33
CA HIS A 56 -17.89 -40.30 1.25
C HIS A 56 -16.51 -40.19 0.61
N PHE A 57 -15.98 -41.28 0.06
CA PHE A 57 -14.67 -41.26 -0.60
C PHE A 57 -14.73 -40.86 -2.07
N GLN A 58 -15.91 -40.95 -2.71
CA GLN A 58 -16.10 -40.56 -4.11
C GLN A 58 -16.33 -39.06 -4.28
N VAL A 59 -16.97 -38.41 -3.30
CA VAL A 59 -17.39 -37.00 -3.39
C VAL A 59 -16.95 -36.19 -2.17
N ALA A 60 -17.33 -36.58 -0.95
CA ALA A 60 -17.14 -35.75 0.24
C ALA A 60 -15.65 -35.47 0.55
N ILE A 61 -14.85 -36.53 0.66
CA ILE A 61 -13.43 -36.47 1.00
C ILE A 61 -12.64 -35.73 -0.08
N PRO A 62 -12.76 -36.03 -1.39
CA PRO A 62 -12.09 -35.26 -2.42
C PRO A 62 -12.38 -33.75 -2.36
N GLU A 63 -13.63 -33.35 -2.11
CA GLU A 63 -14.00 -31.93 -2.02
C GLU A 63 -13.46 -31.25 -0.75
N MET A 64 -13.36 -31.98 0.36
CA MET A 64 -12.71 -31.49 1.58
C MET A 64 -11.19 -31.37 1.40
N VAL A 65 -10.54 -32.35 0.78
CA VAL A 65 -9.09 -32.33 0.51
C VAL A 65 -8.72 -31.13 -0.36
N LYS A 66 -9.49 -30.82 -1.41
CA LYS A 66 -9.30 -29.62 -2.26
C LYS A 66 -9.27 -28.32 -1.44
N ARG A 67 -9.89 -28.29 -0.27
CA ARG A 67 -10.05 -27.11 0.60
C ARG A 67 -9.19 -27.18 1.87
N GLY A 68 -8.41 -28.25 2.02
CA GLY A 68 -7.64 -28.55 3.23
C GLY A 68 -8.53 -28.65 4.46
N MET A 69 -9.66 -29.35 4.36
CA MET A 69 -10.59 -29.55 5.46
C MET A 69 -10.52 -30.97 6.02
N ILE A 70 -10.82 -31.08 7.31
CA ILE A 70 -10.96 -32.34 8.03
C ILE A 70 -12.44 -32.68 8.22
N GLY A 71 -12.75 -33.97 8.21
CA GLY A 71 -14.08 -34.50 8.54
C GLY A 71 -13.98 -35.79 9.34
N THR A 72 -15.05 -36.12 10.05
CA THR A 72 -15.16 -37.34 10.85
C THR A 72 -16.17 -38.29 10.20
N PHE A 73 -15.72 -39.49 9.90
CA PHE A 73 -16.51 -40.54 9.25
C PHE A 73 -16.82 -41.63 10.25
N TYR A 74 -18.08 -41.75 10.64
CA TYR A 74 -18.62 -42.80 11.48
C TYR A 74 -18.75 -44.06 10.64
N VAL A 75 -17.80 -44.98 10.81
CA VAL A 75 -17.64 -46.16 9.96
C VAL A 75 -18.33 -47.40 10.53
N ASN A 76 -18.78 -48.27 9.62
CA ASN A 76 -19.32 -49.60 9.85
C ASN A 76 -18.50 -50.70 9.17
N PRO A 77 -17.41 -51.21 9.77
CA PRO A 77 -16.48 -52.11 9.10
C PRO A 77 -17.06 -53.46 8.64
N GLY A 78 -18.13 -53.94 9.29
CA GLY A 78 -18.89 -55.11 8.90
C GLY A 78 -20.02 -54.85 7.91
N GLY A 79 -20.30 -53.58 7.58
CA GLY A 79 -21.32 -53.17 6.63
C GLY A 79 -20.87 -53.26 5.16
N SER A 80 -21.83 -53.32 4.23
CA SER A 80 -21.56 -53.45 2.79
C SER A 80 -20.85 -52.22 2.20
N GLY A 81 -21.16 -51.00 2.67
CA GLY A 81 -20.51 -49.77 2.22
C GLY A 81 -19.00 -49.73 2.52
N TYR A 82 -18.60 -50.32 3.65
CA TYR A 82 -17.20 -50.47 4.03
C TYR A 82 -16.53 -51.66 3.33
N THR A 83 -17.10 -52.86 3.47
CA THR A 83 -16.48 -54.11 2.99
C THR A 83 -16.27 -54.11 1.47
N SER A 84 -17.22 -53.55 0.71
CA SER A 84 -17.09 -53.44 -0.76
C SER A 84 -15.96 -52.49 -1.19
N ASN A 85 -15.48 -51.63 -0.28
CA ASN A 85 -14.47 -50.60 -0.55
C ASN A 85 -13.35 -50.63 0.50
N ALA A 86 -13.04 -51.79 1.06
CA ALA A 86 -12.15 -51.92 2.21
C ALA A 86 -10.75 -51.33 1.98
N ALA A 87 -10.23 -51.36 0.74
CA ALA A 87 -8.94 -50.74 0.41
C ALA A 87 -8.95 -49.21 0.59
N GLN A 88 -10.08 -48.55 0.26
CA GLN A 88 -10.22 -47.10 0.46
C GLN A 88 -10.26 -46.78 1.96
N TRP A 89 -11.08 -47.51 2.71
CA TRP A 89 -11.28 -47.28 4.14
C TRP A 89 -10.07 -47.67 5.01
N ASN A 90 -9.40 -48.78 4.72
CA ASN A 90 -8.27 -49.24 5.54
C ASN A 90 -6.96 -48.50 5.24
N THR A 91 -6.80 -47.95 4.03
CA THR A 91 -5.47 -47.49 3.58
C THR A 91 -5.49 -46.07 3.04
N VAL A 92 -6.39 -45.72 2.12
CA VAL A 92 -6.33 -44.43 1.40
C VAL A 92 -6.82 -43.27 2.27
N ILE A 93 -8.02 -43.38 2.82
CA ILE A 93 -8.69 -42.28 3.54
C ILE A 93 -7.92 -41.82 4.79
N PRO A 94 -7.36 -42.71 5.64
CA PRO A 94 -6.58 -42.29 6.80
C PRO A 94 -5.34 -41.46 6.41
N GLN A 95 -4.71 -41.77 5.27
CA GLN A 95 -3.56 -41.02 4.76
C GLN A 95 -3.92 -39.61 4.28
N LEU A 96 -5.19 -39.34 3.99
CA LEU A 96 -5.70 -38.02 3.61
C LEU A 96 -6.01 -37.14 4.83
N GLY A 97 -5.76 -37.62 6.05
CA GLY A 97 -5.95 -36.87 7.29
C GLY A 97 -7.41 -36.80 7.78
N MET A 98 -8.28 -37.68 7.29
CA MET A 98 -9.66 -37.81 7.79
C MET A 98 -9.67 -38.58 9.11
N VAL A 99 -10.73 -38.43 9.90
CA VAL A 99 -10.86 -39.07 11.23
C VAL A 99 -11.97 -40.10 11.20
N TYR A 100 -11.79 -41.26 11.84
CA TYR A 100 -12.88 -42.23 12.01
C TYR A 100 -13.55 -42.13 13.37
N GLY A 101 -14.88 -42.17 13.33
CA GLY A 101 -15.74 -42.46 14.45
C GLY A 101 -16.26 -43.89 14.37
N ASN A 102 -16.58 -44.47 15.52
CA ASN A 102 -17.23 -45.76 15.61
C ASN A 102 -18.73 -45.58 15.39
N HIS A 103 -19.27 -46.24 14.37
CA HIS A 103 -20.70 -46.28 14.12
C HIS A 103 -21.31 -47.66 14.33
N THR A 104 -20.65 -48.52 15.11
CA THR A 104 -20.87 -49.97 15.28
C THR A 104 -20.38 -50.81 14.11
N TRP A 105 -20.18 -52.10 14.36
CA TRP A 105 -19.62 -53.03 13.38
C TRP A 105 -20.49 -53.14 12.13
N SER A 106 -21.77 -53.46 12.25
CA SER A 106 -22.65 -53.80 11.14
C SER A 106 -23.85 -52.86 10.96
N HIS A 107 -24.02 -51.87 11.85
CA HIS A 107 -25.21 -51.01 11.88
C HIS A 107 -26.51 -51.83 12.11
N ALA A 108 -26.42 -52.95 12.86
CA ALA A 108 -27.54 -53.85 13.11
C ALA A 108 -28.31 -53.50 14.40
N ASN A 109 -29.56 -53.97 14.48
CA ASN A 109 -30.33 -53.98 15.72
C ASN A 109 -29.76 -55.03 16.70
N THR A 110 -29.69 -54.70 17.98
CA THR A 110 -29.37 -55.65 19.05
C THR A 110 -30.23 -55.39 20.28
N THR A 111 -30.74 -56.46 20.89
CA THR A 111 -31.55 -56.40 22.12
C THR A 111 -30.80 -56.91 23.34
N THR A 112 -29.50 -57.19 23.25
CA THR A 112 -28.69 -57.72 24.35
C THR A 112 -27.45 -56.86 24.61
N LEU A 113 -27.03 -56.78 25.87
CA LEU A 113 -25.82 -56.05 26.27
C LEU A 113 -24.55 -56.61 25.60
N VAL A 114 -24.43 -57.94 25.53
CA VAL A 114 -23.28 -58.60 24.89
C VAL A 114 -23.23 -58.29 23.40
N GLY A 115 -24.37 -58.32 22.70
CA GLY A 115 -24.41 -57.95 21.28
C GLY A 115 -24.08 -56.48 21.03
N MET A 116 -24.51 -55.58 21.93
CA MET A 116 -24.15 -54.16 21.87
C MET A 116 -22.64 -53.95 22.05
N GLU A 117 -22.05 -54.56 23.07
CA GLU A 117 -20.62 -54.47 23.31
C GLU A 117 -19.82 -55.06 22.14
N ASP A 118 -20.26 -56.20 21.58
CA ASP A 118 -19.59 -56.84 20.44
C ASP A 118 -19.59 -55.94 19.19
N GLU A 119 -20.70 -55.30 18.88
CA GLU A 119 -20.85 -54.33 17.79
C GLU A 119 -19.92 -53.11 17.96
N ILE A 120 -19.83 -52.55 19.18
CA ILE A 120 -18.98 -51.40 19.48
C ILE A 120 -17.49 -51.82 19.46
N ARG A 121 -17.14 -52.89 20.18
CA ARG A 121 -15.76 -53.38 20.33
C ARG A 121 -15.13 -53.73 18.99
N LYS A 122 -15.83 -54.48 18.12
CA LYS A 122 -15.28 -54.88 16.81
C LYS A 122 -14.98 -53.68 15.92
N CYS A 123 -15.85 -52.67 15.89
CA CYS A 123 -15.58 -51.45 15.15
C CYS A 123 -14.40 -50.66 15.76
N TRP A 124 -14.32 -50.61 17.09
CA TRP A 124 -13.23 -49.96 17.81
C TRP A 124 -11.88 -50.60 17.50
N GLU A 125 -11.80 -51.94 17.44
CA GLU A 125 -10.59 -52.70 17.11
C GLU A 125 -10.06 -52.33 15.71
N VAL A 126 -10.96 -52.22 14.72
CA VAL A 126 -10.57 -51.80 13.36
C VAL A 126 -10.01 -50.37 13.35
N ILE A 127 -10.72 -49.42 13.96
CA ILE A 127 -10.27 -48.02 14.00
C ILE A 127 -8.91 -47.90 14.69
N ARG A 128 -8.72 -48.59 15.82
CA ARG A 128 -7.42 -48.62 16.52
C ARG A 128 -6.31 -49.21 15.67
N ASN A 129 -6.55 -50.33 15.00
CA ASN A 129 -5.53 -50.95 14.17
C ASN A 129 -5.12 -50.08 12.97
N ILE A 130 -6.01 -49.21 12.49
CA ILE A 130 -5.73 -48.28 11.40
C ILE A 130 -4.86 -47.10 11.86
N TYR A 131 -5.25 -46.40 12.93
CA TYR A 131 -4.54 -45.18 13.35
C TYR A 131 -3.38 -45.44 14.32
N TYR A 132 -3.44 -46.54 15.06
CA TYR A 132 -2.54 -46.84 16.18
C TYR A 132 -2.05 -48.30 16.13
N PRO A 133 -1.49 -48.78 15.00
CA PRO A 133 -1.08 -50.18 14.85
C PRO A 133 0.02 -50.54 15.85
N GLY A 134 -0.26 -51.52 16.71
CA GLY A 134 0.71 -52.01 17.72
C GLY A 134 0.95 -51.06 18.89
N ASP A 135 0.31 -49.88 18.90
CA ASP A 135 0.34 -48.97 20.04
C ASP A 135 -0.67 -49.45 21.09
N THR A 136 -0.22 -49.62 22.34
CA THR A 136 -1.06 -50.04 23.47
C THR A 136 -1.46 -48.87 24.36
N SER A 137 -1.00 -47.66 24.07
CA SER A 137 -1.38 -46.46 24.82
C SER A 137 -2.86 -46.11 24.60
N PRO A 138 -3.54 -45.56 25.62
CA PRO A 138 -4.96 -45.27 25.53
C PRO A 138 -5.21 -44.06 24.61
N HIS A 139 -6.17 -44.18 23.70
CA HIS A 139 -6.57 -43.13 22.76
C HIS A 139 -8.09 -42.96 22.77
N LEU A 140 -8.56 -41.73 22.61
CA LEU A 140 -9.99 -41.46 22.49
C LEU A 140 -10.50 -41.79 21.08
N ILE A 141 -11.67 -42.42 21.00
CA ILE A 141 -12.41 -42.62 19.74
C ILE A 141 -13.82 -42.05 19.91
N SER A 142 -14.31 -41.31 18.92
CA SER A 142 -15.69 -40.80 18.94
C SER A 142 -16.68 -41.89 18.56
N TYR A 143 -17.79 -42.01 19.31
CA TYR A 143 -18.89 -42.93 19.08
C TYR A 143 -20.11 -42.17 18.56
N GLY A 144 -20.67 -42.62 17.45
CA GLY A 144 -21.96 -42.21 16.93
C GLY A 144 -22.94 -43.38 17.03
N GLN A 145 -24.05 -43.19 17.74
CA GLN A 145 -25.06 -44.24 17.83
C GLN A 145 -25.76 -44.42 16.48
N PRO A 146 -25.90 -45.66 15.96
CA PRO A 146 -26.58 -45.94 14.70
C PRO A 146 -28.10 -45.72 14.80
N GLY A 147 -28.71 -45.28 13.70
CA GLY A 147 -30.14 -44.98 13.62
C GLY A 147 -31.00 -46.22 13.35
N VAL A 148 -31.19 -47.10 14.34
CA VAL A 148 -32.01 -48.33 14.18
C VAL A 148 -33.08 -48.49 15.28
N ASN A 149 -34.17 -49.18 14.94
CA ASN A 149 -35.44 -49.16 15.70
C ASN A 149 -35.40 -49.81 17.10
N THR A 150 -34.46 -50.71 17.39
CA THR A 150 -34.48 -51.50 18.65
C THR A 150 -33.11 -51.55 19.34
N TRP A 151 -32.54 -50.39 19.70
CA TRP A 151 -31.35 -50.32 20.56
C TRP A 151 -31.66 -50.10 22.06
N PHE A 152 -32.91 -49.78 22.43
CA PHE A 152 -33.21 -49.21 23.75
C PHE A 152 -33.84 -50.26 24.69
N SER A 153 -33.21 -50.61 25.83
CA SER A 153 -33.31 -49.87 27.10
C SER A 153 -32.11 -50.09 28.08
N TYR A 154 -30.89 -49.62 27.76
CA TYR A 154 -29.67 -49.96 28.54
C TYR A 154 -28.82 -48.77 29.02
N GLY A 155 -29.43 -47.64 29.41
CA GLY A 155 -28.79 -46.39 29.89
C GLY A 155 -27.32 -46.46 30.38
N GLN A 156 -27.09 -46.69 31.69
CA GLN A 156 -25.75 -46.80 32.30
C GLN A 156 -24.83 -47.83 31.61
N PRO A 157 -25.30 -49.04 31.23
CA PRO A 157 -24.46 -50.01 30.52
C PRO A 157 -23.76 -49.49 29.24
N LEU A 158 -24.37 -48.60 28.45
CA LEU A 158 -23.70 -48.01 27.28
C LEU A 158 -22.54 -47.10 27.71
N THR A 159 -22.74 -46.27 28.74
CA THR A 159 -21.69 -45.41 29.28
C THR A 159 -20.50 -46.24 29.79
N ASP A 160 -20.76 -47.37 30.45
CA ASP A 160 -19.73 -48.28 30.94
C ASP A 160 -18.94 -48.90 29.77
N ILE A 161 -19.63 -49.36 28.72
CA ILE A 161 -18.98 -49.87 27.50
C ILE A 161 -18.09 -48.79 26.89
N LEU A 162 -18.60 -47.59 26.66
CA LEU A 162 -17.80 -46.51 26.06
C LEU A 162 -16.58 -46.18 26.91
N ASN A 163 -16.71 -46.12 28.24
CA ASN A 163 -15.58 -45.91 29.14
C ASN A 163 -14.53 -47.03 29.06
N ASN A 164 -14.94 -48.30 28.99
CA ASN A 164 -14.04 -49.45 28.89
C ASN A 164 -13.17 -49.40 27.63
N TYR A 165 -13.67 -48.79 26.56
CA TYR A 165 -12.96 -48.65 25.28
C TYR A 165 -12.41 -47.22 25.04
N ASN A 166 -12.33 -46.37 26.07
CA ASN A 166 -11.88 -44.97 25.96
C ASN A 166 -12.65 -44.16 24.89
N MET A 167 -13.95 -44.34 24.80
CA MET A 167 -14.77 -43.69 23.79
C MET A 167 -15.55 -42.51 24.36
N ILE A 168 -15.82 -41.53 23.49
CA ILE A 168 -16.68 -40.38 23.80
C ILE A 168 -17.86 -40.35 22.85
N SER A 169 -19.04 -40.00 23.34
CA SER A 169 -20.17 -39.74 22.45
C SER A 169 -19.89 -38.50 21.61
N ARG A 170 -20.24 -38.58 20.33
CA ARG A 170 -20.35 -37.40 19.47
C ARG A 170 -21.49 -36.48 19.93
N PRO A 171 -21.54 -35.21 19.47
CA PRO A 171 -22.72 -34.37 19.66
C PRO A 171 -24.00 -35.05 19.15
N GLU A 172 -25.10 -34.87 19.87
CA GLU A 172 -26.37 -35.57 19.56
C GLU A 172 -26.85 -35.34 18.14
N PHE A 173 -27.57 -36.31 17.59
CA PHE A 173 -28.26 -36.14 16.31
C PHE A 173 -29.54 -35.32 16.54
N ILE A 174 -29.52 -34.02 16.21
CA ILE A 174 -30.63 -33.09 16.44
C ILE A 174 -31.27 -32.65 15.11
N ALA A 175 -32.60 -32.65 15.05
CA ALA A 175 -33.35 -32.10 13.90
C ALA A 175 -33.03 -30.60 13.70
N GLY A 176 -32.69 -30.19 12.48
CA GLY A 176 -32.16 -28.85 12.19
C GLY A 176 -30.65 -28.71 12.40
N LYS A 177 -29.90 -29.81 12.52
CA LYS A 177 -28.43 -29.86 12.42
C LYS A 177 -27.95 -30.91 11.42
N ALA A 178 -28.87 -31.62 10.76
CA ALA A 178 -28.60 -32.58 9.70
C ALA A 178 -29.43 -32.22 8.46
N PRO A 179 -28.89 -32.29 7.23
CA PRO A 179 -29.56 -31.75 6.05
C PRO A 179 -30.96 -32.33 5.80
N PHE A 180 -31.14 -33.64 5.98
CA PHE A 180 -32.42 -34.33 5.77
C PHE A 180 -33.46 -34.09 6.88
N THR A 181 -33.14 -33.32 7.92
CA THR A 181 -34.05 -32.97 9.02
C THR A 181 -34.64 -31.56 8.90
N GLY A 182 -34.57 -30.96 7.70
CA GLY A 182 -35.13 -29.65 7.40
C GLY A 182 -34.11 -28.56 7.01
N ILE A 183 -32.87 -28.92 6.65
CA ILE A 183 -31.85 -28.01 6.14
C ILE A 183 -31.47 -28.44 4.73
N ASN A 184 -32.08 -27.82 3.73
CA ASN A 184 -31.91 -28.26 2.33
C ASN A 184 -31.21 -27.23 1.46
N THR A 185 -30.96 -26.03 1.98
CA THR A 185 -30.39 -24.92 1.22
C THR A 185 -29.05 -24.47 1.78
N LEU A 186 -28.24 -23.84 0.93
CA LEU A 186 -26.95 -23.27 1.33
C LEU A 186 -27.08 -22.24 2.47
N PRO A 187 -28.03 -21.28 2.45
CA PRO A 187 -28.19 -20.32 3.55
C PRO A 187 -28.47 -20.99 4.90
N GLU A 188 -29.30 -22.03 4.92
CA GLU A 188 -29.63 -22.74 6.16
C GLU A 188 -28.42 -23.49 6.72
N LEU A 189 -27.62 -24.14 5.86
CA LEU A 189 -26.38 -24.80 6.27
C LEU A 189 -25.36 -23.81 6.84
N LEU A 190 -25.18 -22.67 6.17
CA LEU A 190 -24.26 -21.63 6.64
C LEU A 190 -24.76 -20.97 7.94
N ALA A 191 -26.07 -20.84 8.12
CA ALA A 191 -26.65 -20.33 9.36
C ALA A 191 -26.29 -21.18 10.59
N VAL A 192 -26.06 -22.49 10.43
CA VAL A 192 -25.58 -23.36 11.51
C VAL A 192 -24.19 -22.91 11.98
N ALA A 193 -23.29 -22.60 11.05
CA ALA A 193 -21.95 -22.11 11.34
C ALA A 193 -21.99 -20.68 11.90
N ASP A 194 -22.81 -19.80 11.32
CA ASP A 194 -22.97 -18.42 11.78
C ASP A 194 -23.56 -18.33 13.19
N THR A 195 -24.47 -19.24 13.54
CA THR A 195 -25.00 -19.35 14.89
C THR A 195 -23.91 -19.75 15.87
N ALA A 196 -23.04 -20.71 15.52
CA ALA A 196 -21.93 -21.10 16.37
C ALA A 196 -20.95 -19.94 16.59
N ILE A 197 -20.62 -19.19 15.53
CA ILE A 197 -19.79 -17.97 15.61
C ILE A 197 -20.43 -16.95 16.55
N THR A 198 -21.71 -16.64 16.35
CA THR A 198 -22.46 -15.67 17.15
C THR A 198 -22.49 -16.05 18.63
N GLN A 199 -22.67 -17.34 18.93
CA GLN A 199 -22.69 -17.88 20.29
C GLN A 199 -21.30 -18.13 20.86
N LYS A 200 -20.24 -17.98 20.05
CA LYS A 200 -18.86 -18.39 20.37
C LYS A 200 -18.77 -19.87 20.79
N GLY A 201 -19.68 -20.69 20.26
CA GLY A 201 -19.90 -22.07 20.65
C GLY A 201 -19.29 -23.09 19.69
N MET A 202 -19.79 -24.32 19.77
CA MET A 202 -19.49 -25.39 18.81
C MET A 202 -20.71 -25.61 17.92
N GLY A 203 -20.50 -25.63 16.61
CA GLY A 203 -21.49 -26.01 15.60
C GLY A 203 -21.12 -27.30 14.91
N TYR A 204 -22.09 -28.00 14.33
CA TYR A 204 -21.81 -29.21 13.57
C TYR A 204 -22.87 -29.49 12.53
N THR A 205 -22.52 -30.32 11.55
CA THR A 205 -23.47 -30.91 10.61
C THR A 205 -23.14 -32.37 10.38
N ILE A 206 -24.19 -33.20 10.32
CA ILE A 206 -24.09 -34.65 10.08
C ILE A 206 -24.71 -34.97 8.72
N PHE A 207 -23.93 -35.56 7.83
CA PHE A 207 -24.36 -36.04 6.52
C PHE A 207 -24.44 -37.58 6.54
N HIS A 208 -25.29 -38.16 5.69
CA HIS A 208 -25.20 -39.59 5.36
C HIS A 208 -24.51 -39.69 3.99
N GLY A 209 -25.24 -40.00 2.92
CA GLY A 209 -24.72 -39.94 1.56
C GLY A 209 -24.70 -38.53 0.96
N LEU A 210 -23.87 -38.34 -0.07
CA LEU A 210 -23.94 -37.26 -1.05
C LEU A 210 -24.35 -37.80 -2.41
N GLN A 211 -24.97 -36.96 -3.23
CA GLN A 211 -25.38 -37.32 -4.58
C GLN A 211 -24.15 -37.65 -5.45
N ARG A 212 -24.23 -38.77 -6.17
CA ARG A 212 -23.24 -39.20 -7.17
C ARG A 212 -23.85 -39.07 -8.56
N ARG A 213 -23.25 -38.30 -9.45
CA ARG A 213 -23.77 -38.07 -10.80
C ARG A 213 -22.77 -38.62 -11.82
N PRO A 214 -22.99 -39.83 -12.37
CA PRO A 214 -22.08 -40.41 -13.36
C PRO A 214 -21.87 -39.56 -14.61
N SER A 215 -22.88 -38.77 -14.99
CA SER A 215 -22.80 -37.77 -16.04
C SER A 215 -21.73 -36.70 -15.81
N GLU A 216 -21.30 -36.50 -14.56
CA GLU A 216 -20.26 -35.54 -14.17
C GLU A 216 -18.93 -36.24 -13.82
N GLY A 217 -18.78 -37.52 -14.18
CA GLY A 217 -17.57 -38.30 -13.96
C GLY A 217 -17.50 -39.03 -12.61
N ASP A 218 -18.56 -38.99 -11.80
CA ASP A 218 -18.63 -39.79 -10.57
C ASP A 218 -18.79 -41.29 -10.92
N PRO A 219 -18.24 -42.23 -10.13
CA PRO A 219 -18.41 -43.66 -10.42
C PRO A 219 -19.88 -44.10 -10.38
N ASP A 220 -20.37 -44.73 -11.46
CA ASP A 220 -21.70 -45.37 -11.48
C ASP A 220 -21.64 -46.73 -10.78
N GLN A 221 -22.27 -46.83 -9.62
CA GLN A 221 -22.38 -48.08 -8.84
C GLN A 221 -23.82 -48.61 -8.75
N GLY A 222 -24.68 -48.26 -9.72
CA GLY A 222 -26.02 -48.84 -9.83
C GLY A 222 -27.04 -48.27 -8.84
N GLY A 223 -26.79 -47.10 -8.24
CA GLY A 223 -27.72 -46.41 -7.34
C GLY A 223 -27.14 -45.22 -6.56
N GLN A 224 -28.02 -44.39 -6.00
CA GLN A 224 -27.65 -43.32 -5.05
C GLN A 224 -27.49 -43.87 -3.63
N ASP A 225 -26.75 -43.14 -2.80
CA ASP A 225 -26.66 -43.43 -1.37
C ASP A 225 -27.97 -43.09 -0.64
N PHE A 226 -28.14 -43.68 0.55
CA PHE A 226 -29.27 -43.36 1.40
C PHE A 226 -29.22 -41.89 1.84
N TRP A 227 -30.34 -41.19 1.67
CA TRP A 227 -30.48 -39.74 1.89
C TRP A 227 -29.35 -38.90 1.27
N ALA A 228 -28.99 -39.23 0.03
CA ALA A 228 -27.99 -38.50 -0.74
C ALA A 228 -28.30 -37.00 -0.79
N PHE A 229 -27.47 -36.20 -0.13
CA PHE A 229 -27.57 -34.74 -0.13
C PHE A 229 -26.99 -34.14 -1.42
N ASP A 230 -27.53 -33.00 -1.86
CA ASP A 230 -27.07 -32.33 -3.07
C ASP A 230 -25.58 -31.94 -2.97
N LYS A 231 -24.78 -32.49 -3.88
CA LYS A 231 -23.32 -32.31 -3.84
C LYS A 231 -22.87 -30.88 -4.19
N ASP A 232 -23.66 -30.13 -4.95
CA ASP A 232 -23.32 -28.75 -5.33
C ASP A 232 -23.60 -27.79 -4.18
N VAL A 233 -24.69 -28.00 -3.45
CA VAL A 233 -24.96 -27.30 -2.19
C VAL A 233 -23.85 -27.62 -1.17
N TYR A 234 -23.44 -28.88 -1.05
CA TYR A 234 -22.32 -29.29 -0.19
C TYR A 234 -21.00 -28.60 -0.56
N ARG A 235 -20.63 -28.54 -1.85
CA ARG A 235 -19.42 -27.84 -2.33
C ARG A 235 -19.42 -26.37 -1.93
N ARG A 236 -20.52 -25.67 -2.19
CA ARG A 236 -20.68 -24.25 -1.84
C ARG A 236 -20.70 -24.03 -0.32
N PHE A 237 -21.21 -25.01 0.43
CA PHE A 237 -21.16 -24.98 1.90
C PHE A 237 -19.71 -25.09 2.40
N LEU A 238 -18.91 -26.00 1.85
CA LEU A 238 -17.47 -26.06 2.17
C LEU A 238 -16.75 -24.76 1.79
N ASP A 239 -17.09 -24.13 0.67
CA ASP A 239 -16.53 -22.81 0.31
C ASP A 239 -16.89 -21.75 1.37
N GLY A 240 -18.13 -21.72 1.83
CA GLY A 240 -18.56 -20.80 2.88
C GLY A 240 -17.91 -21.06 4.25
N LEU A 241 -17.67 -22.33 4.60
CA LEU A 241 -16.91 -22.70 5.80
C LEU A 241 -15.44 -22.31 5.68
N LYS A 242 -14.83 -22.47 4.50
CA LYS A 242 -13.45 -22.05 4.22
C LYS A 242 -13.28 -20.56 4.43
N THR A 243 -14.20 -19.74 3.88
CA THR A 243 -14.19 -18.29 4.06
C THR A 243 -14.19 -17.89 5.54
N ARG A 244 -15.01 -18.54 6.37
CA ARG A 244 -15.07 -18.27 7.82
C ARG A 244 -13.83 -18.75 8.57
N ARG A 245 -13.29 -19.92 8.22
CA ARG A 245 -12.05 -20.44 8.82
C ARG A 245 -10.87 -19.53 8.53
N ASP A 246 -10.69 -19.20 7.25
CA ASP A 246 -9.58 -18.40 6.73
C ASP A 246 -9.71 -16.94 7.18
N GLY A 247 -10.94 -16.44 7.35
CA GLY A 247 -11.25 -15.14 7.94
C GLY A 247 -10.99 -15.03 9.45
N GLY A 248 -10.72 -16.14 10.14
CA GLY A 248 -10.38 -16.13 11.58
C GLY A 248 -11.49 -16.61 12.52
N ASP A 249 -12.68 -16.91 12.02
CA ASP A 249 -13.85 -17.16 12.87
C ASP A 249 -13.97 -18.61 13.34
N LEU A 250 -13.64 -19.58 12.48
CA LEU A 250 -13.86 -21.00 12.76
C LEU A 250 -12.57 -21.79 12.96
N TRP A 251 -12.57 -22.61 14.01
CA TRP A 251 -11.73 -23.80 14.13
C TRP A 251 -12.52 -25.00 13.62
N ILE A 252 -12.21 -25.47 12.40
CA ILE A 252 -12.83 -26.67 11.83
C ILE A 252 -12.00 -27.87 12.27
N THR A 253 -12.60 -28.80 13.01
CA THR A 253 -11.90 -29.93 13.63
C THR A 253 -12.82 -31.15 13.79
N ASP A 254 -12.34 -32.17 14.48
CA ASP A 254 -13.06 -33.40 14.76
C ASP A 254 -13.59 -33.45 16.22
N PRO A 255 -14.58 -34.31 16.51
CA PRO A 255 -15.16 -34.43 17.85
C PRO A 255 -14.16 -34.80 18.95
N ILE A 256 -13.09 -35.53 18.65
CA ILE A 256 -12.08 -35.94 19.64
C ILE A 256 -11.26 -34.72 20.03
N SER A 257 -10.72 -33.98 19.05
CA SER A 257 -9.94 -32.77 19.29
C SER A 257 -10.75 -31.68 20.00
N TYR A 258 -12.00 -31.45 19.59
CA TYR A 258 -12.91 -30.54 20.27
C TYR A 258 -13.11 -30.93 21.74
N HIS A 259 -13.43 -32.19 22.01
CA HIS A 259 -13.69 -32.68 23.36
C HIS A 259 -12.45 -32.63 24.24
N LYS A 260 -11.27 -32.98 23.70
CA LYS A 260 -10.00 -32.85 24.42
C LYS A 260 -9.75 -31.40 24.82
N TYR A 261 -9.79 -30.49 23.86
CA TYR A 261 -9.55 -29.06 24.09
C TYR A 261 -10.51 -28.48 25.14
N GLU A 262 -11.81 -28.75 25.00
CA GLU A 262 -12.82 -28.23 25.90
C GLU A 262 -12.64 -28.76 27.33
N LYS A 263 -12.45 -30.07 27.48
CA LYS A 263 -12.31 -30.67 28.81
C LYS A 263 -11.06 -30.17 29.52
N GLU A 264 -9.92 -30.11 28.82
CA GLU A 264 -8.67 -29.60 29.40
C GLU A 264 -8.78 -28.11 29.74
N ARG A 265 -9.30 -27.29 28.83
CA ARG A 265 -9.51 -25.85 29.05
C ARG A 265 -10.39 -25.60 30.27
N ASN A 266 -11.48 -26.34 30.43
CA ASN A 266 -12.44 -26.12 31.52
C ASN A 266 -11.87 -26.44 32.91
N SER A 267 -10.84 -27.30 33.00
CA SER A 267 -10.11 -27.58 34.24
C SER A 267 -8.71 -26.94 34.29
N ALA A 268 -8.34 -26.14 33.28
CA ALA A 268 -7.02 -25.56 33.18
C ALA A 268 -6.82 -24.45 34.22
N THR A 269 -5.64 -24.43 34.85
CA THR A 269 -5.19 -23.35 35.73
C THR A 269 -3.86 -22.83 35.21
N ILE A 270 -3.73 -21.50 35.10
CA ILE A 270 -2.46 -20.83 34.81
C ILE A 270 -1.93 -20.16 36.08
N THR A 271 -0.68 -20.44 36.41
CA THR A 271 0.03 -19.77 37.51
C THR A 271 1.28 -19.08 36.95
N VAL A 272 1.28 -17.75 36.97
CA VAL A 272 2.45 -16.94 36.59
C VAL A 272 3.44 -16.96 37.74
N THR A 273 4.66 -17.44 37.49
CA THR A 273 5.73 -17.58 38.49
C THR A 273 6.76 -16.45 38.42
N ALA A 274 6.90 -15.80 37.27
CA ALA A 274 7.66 -14.57 37.12
C ALA A 274 7.11 -13.73 35.96
N ALA A 275 7.12 -12.40 36.12
CA ALA A 275 6.77 -11.45 35.09
C ALA A 275 7.66 -10.21 35.23
N THR A 276 8.62 -10.04 34.32
CA THR A 276 9.58 -8.94 34.29
C THR A 276 9.61 -8.31 32.89
N SER A 277 10.43 -7.28 32.71
CA SER A 277 10.63 -6.65 31.39
C SER A 277 11.37 -7.53 30.37
N SER A 278 11.99 -8.64 30.80
CA SER A 278 12.81 -9.52 29.96
C SER A 278 12.40 -11.00 30.01
N LEU A 279 11.47 -11.37 30.90
CA LEU A 279 11.07 -12.74 31.11
C LEU A 279 9.64 -12.84 31.66
N VAL A 280 8.84 -13.72 31.09
CA VAL A 280 7.61 -14.22 31.71
C VAL A 280 7.72 -15.73 31.87
N THR A 281 7.48 -16.26 33.07
CA THR A 281 7.38 -17.70 33.31
C THR A 281 6.04 -18.04 33.92
N LEU A 282 5.44 -19.15 33.48
CA LEU A 282 4.18 -19.64 34.01
C LEU A 282 4.09 -21.17 33.96
N THR A 283 3.18 -21.74 34.72
CA THR A 283 2.76 -23.14 34.59
C THR A 283 1.32 -23.20 34.13
N LEU A 284 1.01 -24.16 33.26
CA LEU A 284 -0.34 -24.51 32.83
C LEU A 284 -0.64 -25.93 33.32
N THR A 285 -1.62 -26.08 34.20
CA THR A 285 -1.99 -27.37 34.78
C THR A 285 -3.46 -27.71 34.53
N THR A 286 -3.82 -28.99 34.59
CA THR A 286 -5.19 -29.49 34.45
C THR A 286 -5.39 -30.73 35.34
N THR A 287 -6.64 -31.05 35.69
CA THR A 287 -7.01 -32.25 36.46
C THR A 287 -7.36 -33.46 35.59
N THR A 288 -7.31 -33.32 34.27
CA THR A 288 -7.56 -34.41 33.31
C THR A 288 -6.43 -35.46 33.32
N ASN A 289 -6.73 -36.67 32.85
CA ASN A 289 -5.75 -37.75 32.75
C ASN A 289 -5.04 -37.75 31.37
N ALA A 290 -4.13 -38.70 31.16
CA ALA A 290 -3.28 -38.79 29.97
C ALA A 290 -4.02 -38.98 28.62
N LEU A 291 -5.32 -39.27 28.61
CA LEU A 291 -6.12 -39.31 27.37
C LEU A 291 -6.33 -37.91 26.77
N TYR A 292 -6.08 -36.86 27.55
CA TYR A 292 -6.30 -35.47 27.21
C TYR A 292 -4.93 -34.80 27.14
N ASP A 293 -4.41 -34.73 25.93
CA ASP A 293 -3.03 -34.38 25.58
C ASP A 293 -2.96 -33.31 24.48
N LEU A 294 -4.05 -32.56 24.27
CA LEU A 294 -4.11 -31.57 23.20
C LEU A 294 -3.60 -30.21 23.73
N PRO A 295 -2.55 -29.62 23.12
CA PRO A 295 -2.08 -28.31 23.54
C PRO A 295 -3.18 -27.24 23.49
N LEU A 296 -3.27 -26.45 24.56
CA LEU A 296 -4.20 -25.34 24.65
C LEU A 296 -3.55 -24.06 24.12
N THR A 297 -4.32 -23.26 23.38
CA THR A 297 -3.85 -21.94 22.97
C THR A 297 -3.93 -20.99 24.16
N VAL A 298 -2.79 -20.39 24.51
CA VAL A 298 -2.66 -19.43 25.60
C VAL A 298 -2.32 -18.06 25.01
N ASN A 299 -3.03 -17.03 25.49
CA ASN A 299 -2.71 -15.64 25.23
C ASN A 299 -2.06 -15.07 26.48
N THR A 300 -0.82 -14.59 26.37
CA THR A 300 -0.07 -14.01 27.49
C THR A 300 0.29 -12.57 27.19
N GLN A 301 0.05 -11.68 28.14
CA GLN A 301 0.58 -10.32 28.11
C GLN A 301 2.09 -10.35 28.35
N VAL A 302 2.82 -9.70 27.48
CA VAL A 302 4.27 -9.52 27.55
C VAL A 302 4.59 -8.04 27.55
N PRO A 303 5.82 -7.61 27.86
CA PRO A 303 6.20 -6.22 27.74
C PRO A 303 5.88 -5.69 26.33
N SER A 304 5.13 -4.59 26.23
CA SER A 304 4.69 -4.01 24.96
C SER A 304 5.82 -3.46 24.08
N ALA A 305 7.03 -3.36 24.63
CA ALA A 305 8.25 -3.07 23.90
C ALA A 305 8.69 -4.26 23.02
N TRP A 306 8.37 -5.50 23.42
CA TRP A 306 8.72 -6.66 22.64
C TRP A 306 8.00 -6.66 21.30
N ARG A 307 8.67 -7.20 20.28
CA ARG A 307 8.13 -7.35 18.93
C ARG A 307 7.97 -8.81 18.53
N ALA A 308 8.81 -9.69 19.08
CA ALA A 308 8.63 -11.13 19.08
C ALA A 308 9.03 -11.71 20.44
N ALA A 309 8.56 -12.92 20.71
CA ALA A 309 8.90 -13.68 21.89
C ALA A 309 9.27 -15.12 21.53
N THR A 310 10.18 -15.72 22.29
CA THR A 310 10.49 -17.14 22.24
C THR A 310 9.85 -17.81 23.44
N VAL A 311 8.99 -18.78 23.15
CA VAL A 311 8.25 -19.59 24.11
C VAL A 311 8.89 -20.97 24.17
N VAL A 312 9.28 -21.39 25.37
CA VAL A 312 9.89 -22.69 25.64
C VAL A 312 9.04 -23.46 26.65
N GLN A 313 8.68 -24.70 26.32
CA GLN A 313 8.07 -25.64 27.27
C GLN A 313 8.68 -27.03 27.05
N GLY A 314 9.42 -27.53 28.04
CA GLY A 314 10.20 -28.77 27.88
C GLY A 314 11.20 -28.65 26.73
N ALA A 315 11.19 -29.62 25.81
CA ALA A 315 12.03 -29.60 24.60
C ALA A 315 11.46 -28.75 23.45
N LYS A 316 10.23 -28.23 23.57
CA LYS A 316 9.58 -27.44 22.51
C LYS A 316 9.97 -25.98 22.63
N THR A 317 10.43 -25.40 21.53
CA THR A 317 10.73 -23.96 21.41
C THR A 317 10.02 -23.39 20.20
N VAL A 318 9.30 -22.28 20.38
CA VAL A 318 8.55 -21.60 19.32
C VAL A 318 8.76 -20.09 19.43
N SER A 319 9.09 -19.44 18.32
CA SER A 319 9.08 -17.98 18.25
C SER A 319 7.71 -17.49 17.76
N VAL A 320 7.14 -16.51 18.44
CA VAL A 320 5.81 -15.95 18.16
C VAL A 320 5.88 -14.42 18.10
N PRO A 321 5.13 -13.77 17.17
CA PRO A 321 5.07 -12.32 17.12
C PRO A 321 4.30 -11.76 18.32
N VAL A 322 4.65 -10.55 18.73
CA VAL A 322 3.93 -9.79 19.76
C VAL A 322 2.97 -8.83 19.07
N SER A 323 1.68 -8.97 19.35
CA SER A 323 0.62 -8.09 18.84
C SER A 323 -0.10 -7.43 20.00
N ASN A 324 -0.13 -6.10 20.04
CA ASN A 324 -0.75 -5.32 21.11
C ASN A 324 -0.29 -5.71 22.52
N GLY A 325 1.00 -5.97 22.70
CA GLY A 325 1.57 -6.37 23.99
C GLY A 325 1.17 -7.78 24.43
N SER A 326 0.60 -8.60 23.55
CA SER A 326 0.24 -9.98 23.82
C SER A 326 0.85 -10.92 22.80
N ILE A 327 1.17 -12.12 23.25
CA ILE A 327 1.56 -13.24 22.40
C ILE A 327 0.53 -14.35 22.51
N ARG A 328 0.38 -15.11 21.43
CA ARG A 328 -0.45 -16.31 21.36
C ARG A 328 0.44 -17.50 21.03
N TYR A 329 0.34 -18.56 21.81
CA TYR A 329 1.12 -19.79 21.61
C TYR A 329 0.37 -21.00 22.16
N ASP A 330 0.79 -22.20 21.79
CA ASP A 330 0.22 -23.44 22.35
C ASP A 330 1.10 -24.00 23.45
N ALA A 331 0.49 -24.35 24.58
CA ALA A 331 1.14 -25.03 25.70
C ALA A 331 0.37 -26.29 26.08
N LEU A 332 1.11 -27.37 26.35
CA LEU A 332 0.54 -28.62 26.83
C LEU A 332 0.24 -28.48 28.34
N PRO A 333 -0.99 -28.68 28.80
CA PRO A 333 -1.29 -28.76 30.22
C PRO A 333 -0.46 -29.85 30.92
N ASN A 334 0.00 -29.58 32.14
CA ASN A 334 0.91 -30.44 32.90
C ASN A 334 2.27 -30.71 32.21
N GLY A 335 2.61 -30.00 31.13
CA GLY A 335 3.86 -30.13 30.38
C GLY A 335 5.10 -29.46 30.99
N GLY A 336 5.01 -29.01 32.25
CA GLY A 336 6.07 -28.25 32.94
C GLY A 336 6.01 -26.74 32.68
N THR A 337 7.06 -26.04 33.10
CA THR A 337 7.17 -24.57 33.03
C THR A 337 7.23 -24.09 31.59
N VAL A 338 6.43 -23.07 31.30
CA VAL A 338 6.51 -22.25 30.09
C VAL A 338 7.39 -21.05 30.39
N SER A 339 8.45 -20.85 29.60
CA SER A 339 9.35 -19.68 29.67
C SER A 339 9.21 -18.85 28.41
N ILE A 340 9.02 -17.55 28.56
CA ILE A 340 8.76 -16.61 27.48
C ILE A 340 9.79 -15.47 27.59
N THR A 341 10.57 -15.26 26.55
CA THR A 341 11.64 -14.24 26.50
C THR A 341 11.54 -13.42 25.23
N GLU A 342 12.03 -12.18 25.25
CA GLU A 342 12.11 -11.35 24.04
C GLU A 342 12.95 -12.04 22.96
N SER A 343 12.53 -11.92 21.71
CA SER A 343 13.29 -12.42 20.56
C SER A 343 13.67 -11.28 19.63
N ALA A 344 14.88 -11.36 19.09
CA ALA A 344 15.30 -10.49 18.01
C ALA A 344 14.46 -10.80 16.77
N LEU A 345 13.86 -9.77 16.18
CA LEU A 345 13.22 -9.90 14.87
C LEU A 345 14.29 -10.06 13.78
N PRO A 346 14.01 -10.85 12.74
CA PRO A 346 14.87 -10.91 11.57
C PRO A 346 14.93 -9.56 10.86
N VAL A 347 16.14 -9.18 10.41
CA VAL A 347 16.37 -7.98 9.61
C VAL A 347 16.18 -8.30 8.15
N VAL A 348 15.27 -7.59 7.48
CA VAL A 348 15.01 -7.73 6.05
C VAL A 348 15.64 -6.55 5.29
N THR A 349 16.40 -6.86 4.24
CA THR A 349 17.02 -5.88 3.34
C THR A 349 16.68 -6.18 1.89
N ILE A 350 16.79 -5.19 1.03
CA ILE A 350 16.60 -5.34 -0.42
C ILE A 350 17.78 -4.77 -1.20
N LYS A 351 18.17 -5.44 -2.28
CA LYS A 351 19.17 -4.95 -3.23
C LYS A 351 18.74 -5.27 -4.66
N ALA A 352 19.02 -4.37 -5.60
CA ALA A 352 18.98 -4.69 -7.02
C ALA A 352 20.27 -5.44 -7.39
N THR A 353 20.18 -6.77 -7.50
CA THR A 353 21.32 -7.62 -7.85
C THR A 353 21.57 -7.69 -9.35
N SER A 354 20.52 -7.48 -10.16
CA SER A 354 20.64 -7.11 -11.57
C SER A 354 19.90 -5.78 -11.76
N PRO A 355 20.60 -4.63 -11.64
CA PRO A 355 19.97 -3.31 -11.65
C PRO A 355 19.51 -2.87 -13.04
N GLU A 356 19.93 -3.56 -14.10
CA GLU A 356 19.56 -3.23 -15.48
C GLU A 356 18.67 -4.34 -16.06
N ALA A 357 17.58 -3.94 -16.72
CA ALA A 357 16.64 -4.79 -17.43
C ALA A 357 16.52 -4.30 -18.88
N TYR A 358 16.36 -5.19 -19.85
CA TYR A 358 16.39 -4.83 -21.28
C TYR A 358 15.19 -5.40 -22.03
N GLU A 359 14.49 -4.57 -22.81
CA GLU A 359 13.43 -5.03 -23.72
C GLU A 359 13.98 -5.83 -24.90
N THR A 360 15.19 -5.50 -25.37
CA THR A 360 15.90 -6.26 -26.40
C THR A 360 16.58 -7.47 -25.77
N GLY A 361 16.18 -8.68 -26.20
CA GLY A 361 16.69 -9.92 -25.61
C GLY A 361 16.11 -10.30 -24.25
N ALA A 362 15.08 -9.55 -23.77
CA ALA A 362 14.27 -9.79 -22.58
C ALA A 362 15.06 -10.35 -21.37
N ALA A 363 15.94 -9.52 -20.81
CA ALA A 363 16.62 -9.81 -19.54
C ALA A 363 15.90 -9.08 -18.39
N PRO A 364 15.40 -9.79 -17.35
CA PRO A 364 14.74 -9.15 -16.22
C PRO A 364 15.76 -8.46 -15.31
N GLY A 365 15.36 -7.34 -14.73
CA GLY A 365 16.05 -6.80 -13.56
C GLY A 365 15.66 -7.60 -12.34
N VAL A 366 16.62 -7.83 -11.43
CA VAL A 366 16.44 -8.75 -10.30
C VAL A 366 16.66 -7.98 -9.01
N PHE A 367 15.64 -7.98 -8.16
CA PHE A 367 15.75 -7.61 -6.75
C PHE A 367 15.97 -8.87 -5.93
N THR A 368 16.93 -8.82 -5.00
CA THR A 368 17.10 -9.83 -3.97
C THR A 368 16.70 -9.23 -2.65
N VAL A 369 15.66 -9.79 -2.04
CA VAL A 369 15.22 -9.47 -0.69
C VAL A 369 15.79 -10.54 0.24
N SER A 370 16.57 -10.12 1.23
CA SER A 370 17.27 -11.00 2.16
C SER A 370 16.71 -10.83 3.57
N THR A 371 16.72 -11.90 4.36
CA THR A 371 16.36 -11.90 5.78
C THR A 371 17.53 -12.43 6.60
N SER A 372 17.78 -11.86 7.79
CA SER A 372 18.77 -12.38 8.74
C SER A 372 18.26 -13.55 9.58
N GLY A 373 16.98 -13.90 9.46
CA GLY A 373 16.35 -15.02 10.16
C GLY A 373 16.38 -16.31 9.37
N THR A 374 16.23 -17.44 10.06
CA THR A 374 16.15 -18.78 9.45
C THR A 374 14.71 -19.25 9.23
N GLN A 375 13.72 -18.48 9.68
CA GLN A 375 12.29 -18.79 9.57
C GLN A 375 11.67 -18.12 8.35
N PRO A 376 10.58 -18.68 7.78
CA PRO A 376 9.85 -18.03 6.71
C PRO A 376 9.29 -16.67 7.15
N VAL A 377 9.45 -15.64 6.31
CA VAL A 377 8.96 -14.26 6.53
C VAL A 377 8.18 -13.80 5.31
N SER A 378 7.04 -13.13 5.50
CA SER A 378 6.24 -12.56 4.41
C SER A 378 6.42 -11.05 4.35
N VAL A 379 7.21 -10.59 3.38
CA VAL A 379 7.69 -9.20 3.31
C VAL A 379 6.77 -8.37 2.43
N ASN A 380 6.15 -7.35 3.01
CA ASN A 380 5.39 -6.37 2.25
C ASN A 380 6.33 -5.40 1.54
N TYR A 381 5.95 -4.95 0.34
CA TYR A 381 6.70 -3.92 -0.37
C TYR A 381 5.78 -3.02 -1.20
N LEU A 382 6.22 -1.79 -1.37
CA LEU A 382 5.60 -0.78 -2.22
C LEU A 382 6.36 -0.70 -3.54
N LEU A 383 5.61 -0.66 -4.64
CA LEU A 383 6.14 -0.47 -5.98
C LEU A 383 5.96 1.00 -6.39
N THR A 384 7.06 1.66 -6.75
CA THR A 384 7.11 3.02 -7.29
C THR A 384 8.09 3.05 -8.47
N GLY A 385 8.41 4.22 -9.00
CA GLY A 385 9.27 4.39 -10.18
C GLY A 385 8.54 5.06 -11.34
N THR A 386 9.19 5.18 -12.48
CA THR A 386 8.60 5.79 -13.68
C THR A 386 7.96 4.77 -14.62
N ALA A 387 8.31 3.49 -14.49
CA ALA A 387 7.70 2.40 -15.25
C ALA A 387 6.37 1.98 -14.61
N ALA A 388 5.37 1.65 -15.43
CA ALA A 388 4.07 1.15 -14.97
C ALA A 388 4.01 -0.39 -14.99
N ASN A 389 3.69 -1.01 -13.85
CA ASN A 389 3.54 -2.48 -13.75
C ASN A 389 2.36 -2.98 -14.60
N GLY A 390 2.50 -4.15 -15.21
CA GLY A 390 1.55 -4.78 -16.12
C GLY A 390 1.54 -4.22 -17.55
N THR A 391 2.18 -3.06 -17.79
CA THR A 391 2.26 -2.43 -19.12
C THR A 391 3.69 -2.27 -19.61
N ARG A 392 4.62 -1.89 -18.72
CA ARG A 392 6.06 -1.71 -19.02
C ARG A 392 6.94 -2.82 -18.48
N PHE A 393 6.53 -3.43 -17.38
CA PHE A 393 7.16 -4.61 -16.80
C PHE A 393 6.16 -5.43 -16.01
N ASN A 394 6.46 -6.69 -15.77
CA ASN A 394 5.73 -7.54 -14.85
C ASN A 394 6.61 -7.82 -13.62
N ILE A 395 6.00 -7.74 -12.44
CA ILE A 395 6.60 -8.16 -11.18
C ILE A 395 5.55 -8.88 -10.34
N ALA A 396 5.98 -9.79 -9.47
CA ALA A 396 5.06 -10.49 -8.56
C ALA A 396 4.28 -9.50 -7.68
N ALA A 397 3.15 -9.92 -7.12
CA ALA A 397 2.38 -9.12 -6.18
C ALA A 397 3.05 -9.12 -4.78
N SER A 398 2.81 -8.06 -4.00
CA SER A 398 3.11 -8.06 -2.56
C SER A 398 2.03 -8.84 -1.80
N PRO A 399 2.37 -9.60 -0.74
CA PRO A 399 3.69 -9.76 -0.11
C PRO A 399 4.61 -10.79 -0.79
N LEU A 400 5.93 -10.64 -0.59
CA LEU A 400 6.95 -11.60 -0.99
C LEU A 400 7.23 -12.60 0.14
N ALA A 401 7.02 -13.89 -0.10
CA ALA A 401 7.42 -14.94 0.84
C ALA A 401 8.92 -15.25 0.71
N ILE A 402 9.66 -15.16 1.82
CA ILE A 402 11.06 -15.57 1.96
C ILE A 402 11.09 -16.82 2.83
N ALA A 403 11.50 -17.97 2.31
CA ALA A 403 11.41 -19.23 3.05
C ALA A 403 12.52 -19.46 4.10
N SER A 404 13.76 -19.00 3.84
CA SER A 404 14.88 -19.32 4.75
C SER A 404 16.05 -18.33 4.78
N SER A 405 16.28 -17.52 3.74
CA SER A 405 17.40 -16.55 3.73
C SER A 405 17.21 -15.40 2.74
N SER A 406 16.73 -15.68 1.53
CA SER A 406 16.40 -14.65 0.54
C SER A 406 15.36 -15.14 -0.46
N ALA A 407 14.71 -14.20 -1.13
CA ALA A 407 13.87 -14.46 -2.30
C ALA A 407 14.15 -13.39 -3.37
N THR A 408 13.85 -13.73 -4.62
CA THR A 408 14.01 -12.82 -5.75
C THR A 408 12.68 -12.27 -6.22
N LEU A 409 12.69 -11.00 -6.62
CA LEU A 409 11.61 -10.35 -7.35
C LEU A 409 12.16 -9.90 -8.70
N ASN A 410 11.58 -10.40 -9.78
CA ASN A 410 12.04 -10.10 -11.14
C ASN A 410 11.15 -9.02 -11.74
N ALA A 411 11.72 -7.85 -12.05
CA ALA A 411 11.10 -6.86 -12.91
C ALA A 411 11.38 -7.27 -14.36
N THR A 412 10.42 -7.96 -14.99
CA THR A 412 10.55 -8.47 -16.35
C THR A 412 9.98 -7.44 -17.32
N PRO A 413 10.78 -6.77 -18.17
CA PRO A 413 10.28 -5.78 -19.13
C PRO A 413 9.26 -6.39 -20.10
N VAL A 414 8.28 -5.59 -20.51
CA VAL A 414 7.30 -5.95 -21.54
C VAL A 414 7.75 -5.37 -22.86
N THR A 415 8.31 -6.21 -23.74
CA THR A 415 8.81 -5.80 -25.05
C THR A 415 7.67 -5.29 -25.95
N ASN A 416 7.69 -4.01 -26.36
CA ASN A 416 6.64 -3.41 -27.21
C ASN A 416 7.20 -2.49 -28.31
N SER A 417 6.48 -2.24 -29.42
CA SER A 417 7.02 -1.62 -30.63
C SER A 417 7.18 -0.09 -30.61
N VAL A 418 7.16 0.55 -29.44
CA VAL A 418 7.22 2.01 -29.29
C VAL A 418 8.44 2.38 -28.44
N TYR A 419 9.21 3.38 -28.88
CA TYR A 419 10.29 3.93 -28.06
C TYR A 419 9.74 4.93 -27.03
N GLU A 420 9.99 4.65 -25.78
CA GLU A 420 9.39 5.16 -24.55
C GLU A 420 10.44 5.63 -23.54
N GLY A 421 11.73 5.40 -23.87
CA GLY A 421 12.89 5.88 -23.11
C GLY A 421 13.20 5.04 -21.88
N GLU A 422 14.28 5.41 -21.16
CA GLU A 422 14.67 4.71 -19.94
C GLU A 422 13.67 4.96 -18.80
N GLN A 423 13.24 3.88 -18.16
CA GLN A 423 12.27 3.91 -17.07
C GLN A 423 12.82 3.19 -15.84
N SER A 424 12.31 3.51 -14.65
CA SER A 424 12.76 2.90 -13.40
C SER A 424 11.65 2.13 -12.70
N VAL A 425 12.03 1.05 -12.04
CA VAL A 425 11.23 0.28 -11.09
C VAL A 425 11.89 0.41 -9.73
N VAL A 426 11.15 0.91 -8.74
CA VAL A 426 11.65 1.11 -7.38
C VAL A 426 10.80 0.27 -6.42
N ILE A 427 11.45 -0.61 -5.67
CA ILE A 427 10.82 -1.36 -4.60
C ILE A 427 11.27 -0.77 -3.27
N THR A 428 10.31 -0.43 -2.41
CA THR A 428 10.54 -0.02 -1.02
C THR A 428 9.91 -1.04 -0.10
N LEU A 429 10.70 -1.62 0.80
CA LEU A 429 10.20 -2.55 1.82
C LEU A 429 9.24 -1.81 2.77
N ALA A 430 8.10 -2.42 3.04
CA ALA A 430 7.10 -1.89 3.97
C ALA A 430 7.20 -2.60 5.34
N PRO A 431 6.94 -1.91 6.46
CA PRO A 431 7.05 -2.52 7.80
C PRO A 431 6.15 -3.75 7.96
N GLY A 432 6.65 -4.77 8.66
CA GLY A 432 5.90 -5.97 9.07
C GLY A 432 5.93 -6.14 10.58
N SER A 433 5.07 -7.02 11.11
CA SER A 433 5.04 -7.36 12.55
C SER A 433 6.06 -8.44 12.94
N ASP A 434 6.60 -9.15 11.95
CA ASP A 434 7.46 -10.33 12.07
C ASP A 434 8.90 -10.11 11.58
N TYR A 435 9.25 -8.89 11.15
CA TYR A 435 10.60 -8.49 10.77
C TYR A 435 10.87 -6.99 11.00
N ILE A 436 12.14 -6.62 11.04
CA ILE A 436 12.60 -5.23 11.01
C ILE A 436 13.26 -4.93 9.68
N ILE A 437 13.04 -3.75 9.12
CA ILE A 437 13.70 -3.34 7.87
C ILE A 437 15.12 -2.85 8.19
N GLY A 438 16.11 -3.40 7.49
CA GLY A 438 17.51 -2.99 7.61
C GLY A 438 17.82 -1.68 6.91
N SER A 439 19.10 -1.29 6.87
CA SER A 439 19.54 -0.03 6.26
C SER A 439 19.20 0.07 4.77
N ASP A 440 19.24 -1.06 4.06
CA ASP A 440 18.88 -1.15 2.65
C ASP A 440 17.38 -1.46 2.54
N SER A 441 16.57 -0.41 2.59
CA SER A 441 15.10 -0.48 2.60
C SER A 441 14.45 -0.22 1.24
N SER A 442 15.22 0.19 0.24
CA SER A 442 14.74 0.38 -1.12
C SER A 442 15.81 0.03 -2.16
N ALA A 443 15.38 -0.40 -3.34
CA ALA A 443 16.25 -0.71 -4.46
C ALA A 443 15.61 -0.27 -5.77
N THR A 444 16.44 0.05 -6.77
CA THR A 444 16.00 0.50 -8.10
C THR A 444 16.56 -0.40 -9.18
N VAL A 445 15.71 -0.76 -10.15
CA VAL A 445 16.07 -1.38 -11.42
C VAL A 445 15.72 -0.39 -12.54
N MET A 446 16.61 -0.21 -13.51
CA MET A 446 16.36 0.55 -14.73
C MET A 446 15.93 -0.41 -15.85
N ILE A 447 14.91 -0.01 -16.60
CA ILE A 447 14.43 -0.69 -17.80
C ILE A 447 14.93 0.13 -18.99
N HIS A 448 15.81 -0.49 -19.77
CA HIS A 448 16.25 0.02 -21.05
C HIS A 448 15.32 -0.48 -22.15
N ASP A 449 14.88 0.49 -22.93
CA ASP A 449 14.05 0.28 -24.09
C ASP A 449 14.85 -0.34 -25.25
N ARG A 450 14.14 -0.76 -26.28
CA ARG A 450 14.73 -1.34 -27.47
C ARG A 450 15.59 -0.33 -28.24
N THR A 451 16.74 -0.81 -28.70
CA THR A 451 17.74 0.01 -29.40
C THR A 451 17.56 0.03 -30.92
N ASP A 452 16.58 -0.73 -31.44
CA ASP A 452 16.27 -0.91 -32.86
C ASP A 452 15.19 0.05 -33.40
N ILE A 453 14.49 0.78 -32.52
CA ILE A 453 13.50 1.80 -32.89
C ILE A 453 13.91 3.12 -32.24
N ALA A 454 14.57 4.01 -32.98
CA ALA A 454 14.97 5.34 -32.50
C ALA A 454 13.96 6.42 -32.96
N PRO A 455 13.53 7.35 -32.09
CA PRO A 455 12.78 8.53 -32.50
C PRO A 455 13.65 9.45 -33.37
N ALA A 456 13.07 9.97 -34.45
CA ALA A 456 13.70 10.99 -35.28
C ALA A 456 13.59 12.36 -34.61
N ASP A 457 14.74 12.95 -34.25
CA ASP A 457 14.95 14.40 -34.12
C ASP A 457 16.47 14.68 -33.96
N TRP A 458 17.10 15.21 -35.03
CA TRP A 458 18.50 15.67 -35.15
C TRP A 458 19.61 14.63 -34.85
N TYR A 459 20.64 14.51 -35.71
CA TYR A 459 21.80 13.65 -35.43
C TYR A 459 23.15 14.34 -35.71
N LEU A 460 24.14 14.03 -34.87
CA LEU A 460 25.55 14.40 -35.00
C LEU A 460 26.31 13.18 -35.57
N GLN A 461 27.14 13.35 -36.61
CA GLN A 461 27.98 12.25 -37.13
C GLN A 461 29.44 12.46 -36.72
N ALA A 462 30.07 11.48 -36.08
CA ALA A 462 31.42 11.59 -35.52
C ALA A 462 32.55 11.16 -36.48
N ASN A 463 33.70 11.84 -36.34
CA ASN A 463 35.09 11.53 -36.75
C ASN A 463 35.50 11.51 -38.25
N GLN A 464 36.31 12.51 -38.63
CA GLN A 464 37.31 12.44 -39.70
C GLN A 464 38.69 12.80 -39.11
N PRO A 465 39.80 12.13 -39.49
CA PRO A 465 41.13 12.46 -38.98
C PRO A 465 41.61 13.84 -39.44
N SER A 466 42.38 14.54 -38.61
CA SER A 466 42.91 15.87 -38.91
C SER A 466 43.84 15.86 -40.13
N GLY A 467 43.53 16.64 -41.17
CA GLY A 467 44.49 16.95 -42.24
C GLY A 467 43.98 17.16 -43.67
N GLN A 468 42.68 16.99 -43.98
CA GLN A 468 42.16 17.24 -45.34
C GLN A 468 41.14 18.37 -45.41
N HIS A 469 41.39 19.34 -46.30
CA HIS A 469 40.47 20.44 -46.63
C HIS A 469 39.37 19.95 -47.58
N TRP A 470 38.12 20.28 -47.28
CA TRP A 470 36.89 19.72 -47.87
C TRP A 470 36.60 20.12 -49.32
N ASN A 471 37.50 20.86 -49.96
CA ASN A 471 37.29 21.42 -51.30
C ASN A 471 37.75 20.49 -52.44
N ASN A 472 38.37 19.34 -52.12
CA ASN A 472 39.01 18.44 -53.10
C ASN A 472 38.54 16.98 -53.03
N LEU A 473 37.25 16.72 -52.75
CA LEU A 473 36.70 15.35 -52.86
C LEU A 473 35.63 15.31 -53.97
N PRO A 474 35.86 14.58 -55.08
CA PRO A 474 34.92 14.57 -56.21
C PRO A 474 33.66 13.70 -56.00
N VAL A 475 33.57 12.88 -54.94
CA VAL A 475 32.47 11.93 -54.73
C VAL A 475 32.19 11.73 -53.23
N TRP A 476 30.93 11.86 -52.82
CA TRP A 476 30.45 11.51 -51.48
C TRP A 476 30.18 10.01 -51.40
N LYS A 477 30.74 9.30 -50.40
CA LYS A 477 30.49 7.87 -50.17
C LYS A 477 29.58 7.66 -48.97
N SER A 478 28.48 6.93 -49.17
CA SER A 478 27.80 6.17 -48.12
C SER A 478 27.96 4.68 -48.45
N GLN A 479 28.35 3.89 -47.44
CA GLN A 479 27.94 2.49 -47.23
C GLN A 479 28.71 1.88 -46.04
N PRO A 480 28.03 1.23 -45.07
CA PRO A 480 28.51 -0.02 -44.50
C PRO A 480 28.49 -1.08 -45.62
N THR A 481 29.54 -1.88 -45.68
CA THR A 481 29.76 -3.04 -46.57
C THR A 481 28.50 -3.68 -47.19
N GLY A 482 28.33 -3.51 -48.51
CA GLY A 482 27.70 -4.48 -49.42
C GLY A 482 26.27 -4.16 -49.91
N GLY A 483 26.14 -3.45 -51.05
CA GLY A 483 24.93 -3.42 -51.88
C GLY A 483 24.73 -2.12 -52.69
N THR A 484 24.37 -2.23 -53.97
CA THR A 484 24.37 -1.17 -55.01
C THR A 484 23.36 -0.02 -54.87
N GLN A 485 23.85 1.20 -55.17
CA GLN A 485 23.27 2.50 -55.59
C GLN A 485 21.75 2.82 -55.50
N LEU A 486 21.42 4.08 -55.13
CA LEU A 486 20.73 5.07 -55.99
C LEU A 486 20.89 6.54 -55.48
N SER A 487 20.61 7.50 -56.37
CA SER A 487 21.13 8.86 -56.65
C SER A 487 20.81 10.11 -55.77
N ALA A 488 21.54 11.19 -56.09
CA ALA A 488 21.74 12.52 -55.46
C ALA A 488 20.64 13.61 -55.64
N PHE A 489 20.76 14.71 -54.88
CA PHE A 489 20.19 16.03 -55.22
C PHE A 489 21.14 17.22 -54.89
N SER A 490 21.05 18.29 -55.71
CA SER A 490 22.01 19.40 -55.88
C SER A 490 21.67 20.70 -55.13
N ARG A 491 22.55 21.71 -55.23
CA ARG A 491 22.83 22.85 -54.32
C ARG A 491 22.44 24.23 -54.89
N GLY A 492 21.99 25.15 -54.03
CA GLY A 492 21.96 26.63 -54.16
C GLY A 492 21.09 27.25 -53.05
N THR A 493 21.36 28.36 -52.35
CA THR A 493 22.36 29.44 -52.41
C THR A 493 22.31 30.24 -51.07
N VAL A 494 23.47 30.73 -50.59
CA VAL A 494 23.72 31.85 -49.60
C VAL A 494 23.53 31.64 -48.07
N ASN A 495 24.70 31.62 -47.38
CA ASN A 495 25.11 32.02 -46.01
C ASN A 495 24.17 31.88 -44.77
N ASP A 496 24.47 30.90 -43.91
CA ASP A 496 25.24 31.09 -42.67
C ASP A 496 25.85 29.75 -42.21
N ARG A 497 27.17 29.70 -42.02
CA ARG A 497 27.90 28.49 -41.61
C ARG A 497 28.58 28.74 -40.27
N PHE A 498 28.19 27.99 -39.24
CA PHE A 498 28.92 27.95 -37.96
C PHE A 498 29.92 26.79 -37.97
N HIS A 499 31.19 27.11 -37.76
CA HIS A 499 32.26 26.12 -37.64
C HIS A 499 32.68 25.97 -36.19
N THR A 500 32.65 24.75 -35.66
CA THR A 500 33.41 24.38 -34.45
C THR A 500 33.95 22.96 -34.58
N ASN A 501 35.26 22.78 -34.42
CA ASN A 501 35.95 21.50 -34.21
C ASN A 501 35.32 20.26 -34.89
N GLY A 502 35.08 20.34 -36.20
CA GLY A 502 34.70 19.19 -37.02
C GLY A 502 33.21 18.85 -37.13
N PHE A 503 32.29 19.69 -36.64
CA PHE A 503 30.84 19.48 -36.80
C PHE A 503 30.15 20.67 -37.48
N GLU A 504 29.21 20.41 -38.40
CA GLU A 504 28.40 21.41 -39.11
C GLU A 504 26.91 21.27 -38.73
N LEU A 505 26.25 22.37 -38.39
CA LEU A 505 24.79 22.43 -38.17
C LEU A 505 24.12 23.05 -39.41
N ARG A 506 23.04 22.45 -39.93
CA ARG A 506 22.27 23.02 -41.07
C ARG A 506 20.76 22.96 -40.85
N THR A 507 20.04 23.95 -41.38
CA THR A 507 18.58 23.97 -41.50
C THR A 507 18.15 23.69 -42.95
N LYS A 508 16.96 23.10 -43.17
CA LYS A 508 16.48 22.75 -44.52
C LYS A 508 15.53 23.78 -45.15
N ASN A 509 14.89 24.67 -44.40
CA ASN A 509 13.89 25.59 -44.96
C ASN A 509 14.17 27.04 -44.56
N ALA A 510 14.58 27.84 -45.55
CA ALA A 510 14.68 29.28 -45.46
C ALA A 510 13.29 29.90 -45.63
N TYR A 511 12.70 30.36 -44.53
CA TYR A 511 11.74 31.47 -44.57
C TYR A 511 12.28 32.53 -43.60
N TYR A 512 12.71 33.65 -44.18
CA TYR A 512 13.29 34.80 -43.47
C TYR A 512 12.17 35.75 -43.04
N PRO A 513 11.89 35.92 -41.74
CA PRO A 513 11.37 37.17 -41.23
C PRO A 513 12.51 38.21 -41.13
N PRO A 514 12.20 39.52 -41.25
CA PRO A 514 13.20 40.60 -41.29
C PRO A 514 14.02 40.80 -40.02
N ASP A 515 13.72 40.06 -38.95
CA ASP A 515 14.25 40.27 -37.60
C ASP A 515 15.52 39.46 -37.29
N GLN A 516 16.04 38.70 -38.27
CA GLN A 516 17.22 37.83 -38.11
C GLN A 516 17.10 36.82 -36.95
N SER A 517 15.88 36.44 -36.56
CA SER A 517 15.62 35.50 -35.47
C SER A 517 15.76 34.04 -35.92
N PHE A 518 16.45 33.22 -35.11
CA PHE A 518 16.47 31.77 -35.25
C PHE A 518 15.12 31.17 -34.80
N TYR A 519 14.38 30.50 -35.68
CA TYR A 519 13.11 29.81 -35.37
C TYR A 519 13.24 28.29 -35.55
N GLY A 520 14.01 27.64 -34.67
CA GLY A 520 14.06 26.18 -34.55
C GLY A 520 13.48 25.75 -33.20
N ASN A 521 12.72 24.64 -33.17
CA ASN A 521 11.91 24.28 -32.00
C ASN A 521 12.74 23.83 -30.78
N ASN A 522 13.73 22.95 -30.95
CA ASN A 522 14.53 22.41 -29.84
C ASN A 522 16.01 22.25 -30.24
N ILE A 523 16.92 22.53 -29.32
CA ILE A 523 18.36 22.20 -29.43
C ILE A 523 18.66 21.12 -28.38
N VAL A 524 19.18 19.97 -28.81
CA VAL A 524 19.60 18.88 -27.92
C VAL A 524 21.12 18.70 -28.02
N LEU A 525 21.81 18.75 -26.88
CA LEU A 525 23.25 18.48 -26.76
C LEU A 525 23.43 17.12 -26.09
N ASP A 526 24.04 16.17 -26.79
CA ASP A 526 24.27 14.81 -26.29
C ASP A 526 25.76 14.44 -26.33
N GLY A 527 26.25 13.80 -25.27
CA GLY A 527 27.61 13.26 -25.16
C GLY A 527 28.58 13.99 -24.21
N PRO A 528 29.55 13.26 -23.61
CA PRO A 528 30.39 13.75 -22.50
C PRO A 528 31.42 14.83 -22.86
N ALA A 529 31.57 15.18 -24.14
CA ALA A 529 32.61 16.11 -24.62
C ALA A 529 32.14 17.11 -25.71
N ALA A 530 30.84 17.26 -25.94
CA ALA A 530 30.34 18.20 -26.93
C ALA A 530 30.65 19.66 -26.50
N LYS A 531 31.59 20.31 -27.21
CA LYS A 531 31.82 21.76 -27.11
C LYS A 531 31.06 22.44 -28.25
N LEU A 532 29.88 22.98 -27.97
CA LEU A 532 29.22 23.86 -28.91
C LEU A 532 29.78 25.27 -28.73
N SER A 533 30.38 25.85 -29.77
CA SER A 533 30.63 27.30 -29.79
C SER A 533 29.57 28.03 -30.59
N LEU A 534 28.70 28.75 -29.89
CA LEU A 534 27.72 29.65 -30.50
C LEU A 534 28.43 30.97 -30.79
N ALA A 535 29.03 31.11 -31.97
CA ALA A 535 29.51 32.42 -32.41
C ALA A 535 28.29 33.27 -32.77
N LEU A 536 28.07 34.37 -32.07
CA LEU A 536 27.01 35.31 -32.38
C LEU A 536 27.68 36.57 -32.92
N THR A 537 27.60 36.81 -34.22
CA THR A 537 28.21 38.00 -34.83
C THR A 537 27.16 39.11 -34.90
N ALA A 538 27.35 40.22 -34.19
CA ALA A 538 26.51 41.40 -34.35
C ALA A 538 26.95 42.15 -35.62
N TYR A 539 26.04 42.35 -36.58
CA TYR A 539 26.28 43.26 -37.70
C TYR A 539 26.03 44.70 -37.24
N TYR A 540 27.00 45.60 -37.42
CA TYR A 540 26.86 47.02 -37.05
C TYR A 540 25.82 47.70 -37.96
N GLY A 541 24.57 47.72 -37.49
CA GLY A 541 23.49 48.52 -38.03
C GLY A 541 22.77 49.21 -36.88
N SER A 542 22.59 50.52 -37.00
CA SER A 542 21.98 51.41 -36.01
C SER A 542 20.71 50.86 -35.33
N SER A 543 20.69 50.98 -34.00
CA SER A 543 19.55 50.85 -33.08
C SER A 543 18.81 49.49 -33.04
N GLY A 544 19.39 48.52 -32.33
CA GLY A 544 18.70 47.33 -31.83
C GLY A 544 19.66 46.15 -31.68
N MET A 545 19.91 45.66 -30.46
CA MET A 545 20.71 44.45 -30.28
C MET A 545 19.86 43.21 -30.66
N PRO A 546 20.36 42.30 -31.52
CA PRO A 546 19.59 41.11 -31.91
C PRO A 546 19.36 40.19 -30.71
N THR A 547 18.09 39.89 -30.44
CA THR A 547 17.66 38.94 -29.40
C THR A 547 17.39 37.59 -30.04
N ASN A 548 18.18 36.56 -29.70
CA ASN A 548 17.92 35.20 -30.17
C ASN A 548 17.04 34.46 -29.16
N THR A 549 16.00 33.77 -29.63
CA THR A 549 15.06 33.03 -28.78
C THR A 549 15.08 31.54 -29.16
N VAL A 550 15.39 30.68 -28.20
CA VAL A 550 15.35 29.21 -28.37
C VAL A 550 14.23 28.65 -27.51
N PRO A 551 13.20 27.96 -28.05
CA PRO A 551 12.08 27.47 -27.24
C PRO A 551 12.50 26.41 -26.21
N THR A 552 13.36 25.46 -26.58
CA THR A 552 13.93 24.47 -25.66
C THR A 552 15.40 24.20 -25.93
N LEU A 553 16.23 24.18 -24.87
CA LEU A 553 17.61 23.70 -24.89
C LEU A 553 17.75 22.54 -23.89
N THR A 554 18.03 21.34 -24.38
CA THR A 554 18.24 20.14 -23.57
C THR A 554 19.73 19.74 -23.62
N THR A 555 20.35 19.47 -22.47
CA THR A 555 21.76 19.09 -22.41
C THR A 555 21.97 17.82 -21.57
N ASN A 556 22.58 16.79 -22.16
CA ASN A 556 22.99 15.54 -21.49
C ASN A 556 24.49 15.59 -21.06
N GLY A 557 24.99 16.78 -20.70
CA GLY A 557 26.40 17.07 -20.40
C GLY A 557 27.12 17.87 -21.51
N GLY A 558 28.27 18.49 -21.18
CA GLY A 558 29.14 19.17 -22.16
C GLY A 558 29.49 20.64 -21.85
N SER A 559 29.88 21.43 -22.86
CA SER A 559 30.20 22.86 -22.70
C SER A 559 29.64 23.75 -23.81
N ILE A 560 29.08 24.90 -23.41
CA ILE A 560 28.67 25.98 -24.32
C ILE A 560 29.72 27.10 -24.24
N ASN A 561 30.31 27.47 -25.37
CA ASN A 561 31.30 28.55 -25.44
C ASN A 561 30.87 29.60 -26.48
N PRO A 562 30.17 30.68 -26.12
CA PRO A 562 29.85 31.72 -27.06
C PRO A 562 31.10 32.53 -27.40
N PHE A 563 31.41 32.67 -28.69
CA PHE A 563 32.51 33.52 -29.14
C PHE A 563 32.04 34.98 -29.10
N VAL A 564 32.57 35.79 -28.18
CA VAL A 564 32.11 37.18 -28.00
C VAL A 564 33.13 38.16 -28.59
N SER A 565 32.69 39.01 -29.51
CA SER A 565 33.44 40.17 -29.97
C SER A 565 32.76 41.46 -29.48
N THR A 566 33.40 42.16 -28.55
CA THR A 566 33.22 43.57 -28.16
C THR A 566 31.83 44.11 -27.77
N LEU A 567 30.73 43.34 -27.82
CA LEU A 567 29.36 43.80 -27.50
C LEU A 567 28.62 42.85 -26.54
N THR A 568 27.66 43.39 -25.78
CA THR A 568 26.75 42.61 -24.92
C THR A 568 25.69 41.91 -25.78
N GLN A 569 25.45 40.61 -25.61
CA GLN A 569 24.38 39.90 -26.35
C GLN A 569 23.40 39.21 -25.42
N LEU A 570 22.11 39.18 -25.80
CA LEU A 570 21.02 38.53 -25.07
C LEU A 570 20.58 37.24 -25.78
N LEU A 571 20.83 36.09 -25.14
CA LEU A 571 20.26 34.80 -25.53
C LEU A 571 19.08 34.50 -24.61
N THR A 572 17.88 34.32 -25.17
CA THR A 572 16.68 33.91 -24.43
C THR A 572 16.36 32.45 -24.70
N VAL A 573 16.22 31.63 -23.66
CA VAL A 573 15.85 30.23 -23.73
C VAL A 573 14.49 30.05 -23.06
N GLY A 574 13.51 29.48 -23.75
CA GLY A 574 12.18 29.15 -23.20
C GLY A 574 12.31 28.17 -22.04
N THR A 575 12.74 26.93 -22.34
CA THR A 575 13.02 25.90 -21.33
C THR A 575 14.46 25.42 -21.43
N PHE A 576 15.21 25.44 -20.33
CA PHE A 576 16.53 24.82 -20.23
C PHE A 576 16.44 23.54 -19.39
N ASN A 577 16.75 22.38 -19.97
CA ASN A 577 16.70 21.09 -19.31
C ASN A 577 18.11 20.49 -19.15
N SER A 578 18.62 20.45 -17.92
CA SER A 578 19.93 19.84 -17.62
C SER A 578 19.74 18.41 -17.13
N LEU A 579 20.35 17.44 -17.81
CA LEU A 579 20.31 16.01 -17.46
C LEU A 579 21.70 15.49 -16.98
N GLY A 580 22.71 16.37 -16.90
CA GLY A 580 24.09 16.06 -16.47
C GLY A 580 24.89 17.31 -16.03
N THR A 581 26.23 17.26 -16.06
CA THR A 581 27.09 18.43 -15.77
C THR A 581 27.33 19.26 -17.03
N THR A 582 26.82 20.49 -17.05
CA THR A 582 26.92 21.42 -18.18
C THR A 582 27.71 22.66 -17.77
N ARG A 583 28.72 23.02 -18.57
CA ARG A 583 29.53 24.23 -18.36
C ARG A 583 29.21 25.30 -19.41
N VAL A 584 28.78 26.48 -18.98
CA VAL A 584 28.75 27.67 -19.86
C VAL A 584 30.01 28.46 -19.59
N LEU A 585 30.84 28.56 -20.62
CA LEU A 585 32.11 29.28 -20.59
C LEU A 585 31.92 30.59 -21.34
N ASN A 586 32.06 31.73 -20.68
CA ASN A 586 32.24 32.98 -21.42
C ASN A 586 33.69 33.03 -21.92
N GLY A 587 33.93 32.62 -23.16
CA GLY A 587 35.27 32.42 -23.71
C GLY A 587 35.66 33.49 -24.74
N GLY A 588 36.65 34.30 -24.39
CA GLY A 588 37.38 35.11 -25.36
C GLY A 588 38.59 35.77 -24.72
N ASN A 589 39.74 35.72 -25.40
CA ASN A 589 40.86 36.63 -25.15
C ASN A 589 40.42 38.04 -25.56
N ILE A 590 39.62 38.72 -24.74
CA ILE A 590 39.20 40.09 -25.02
C ILE A 590 40.15 41.02 -24.26
N SER A 591 41.01 41.69 -25.00
CA SER A 591 41.95 42.69 -24.50
C SER A 591 41.30 44.03 -24.11
N THR A 592 39.97 44.11 -24.04
CA THR A 592 39.20 45.34 -23.75
C THR A 592 38.00 45.09 -22.80
N PRO A 593 37.65 46.02 -21.89
CA PRO A 593 36.87 45.72 -20.68
C PRO A 593 35.33 45.60 -20.84
N THR A 594 34.78 45.54 -22.06
CA THR A 594 33.36 45.88 -22.30
C THR A 594 32.45 44.78 -22.88
N GLY A 595 32.92 43.54 -23.05
CA GLY A 595 32.08 42.43 -23.53
C GLY A 595 31.43 41.61 -22.40
N GLY A 596 30.13 41.31 -22.50
CA GLY A 596 29.38 40.50 -21.53
C GLY A 596 28.30 39.62 -22.17
N LEU A 597 28.00 38.46 -21.57
CA LEU A 597 26.90 37.57 -22.00
C LEU A 597 25.69 37.77 -21.07
N ASN A 598 24.52 38.06 -21.66
CA ASN A 598 23.24 38.01 -20.95
C ASN A 598 22.51 36.73 -21.35
N LEU A 599 22.45 35.75 -20.46
CA LEU A 599 21.66 34.53 -20.69
C LEU A 599 20.35 34.64 -19.91
N ARG A 600 19.22 34.68 -20.62
CA ARG A 600 17.87 34.70 -20.02
C ARG A 600 17.23 33.33 -20.19
N VAL A 601 16.89 32.68 -19.07
CA VAL A 601 16.19 31.39 -19.06
C VAL A 601 14.79 31.60 -18.53
N THR A 602 13.80 31.24 -19.33
CA THR A 602 12.40 31.48 -19.03
C THR A 602 11.89 30.47 -18.00
N LYS A 603 12.27 29.19 -18.18
CA LYS A 603 11.98 28.03 -17.31
C LYS A 603 13.21 27.12 -17.21
N LEU A 604 13.66 26.77 -16.01
CA LEU A 604 14.78 25.84 -15.76
C LEU A 604 14.26 24.52 -15.13
N THR A 605 14.64 23.38 -15.70
CA THR A 605 14.17 22.03 -15.29
C THR A 605 15.26 20.96 -15.37
N GLY A 606 15.03 19.80 -14.73
CA GLY A 606 15.86 18.59 -14.87
C GLY A 606 16.88 18.33 -13.74
N PRO A 607 17.37 17.08 -13.57
CA PRO A 607 18.44 16.75 -12.64
C PRO A 607 19.85 17.00 -13.22
N GLY A 608 20.71 17.81 -12.58
CA GLY A 608 22.08 18.04 -13.08
C GLY A 608 22.91 19.10 -12.36
N GLU A 609 24.07 19.47 -12.92
CA GLU A 609 24.91 20.56 -12.41
C GLU A 609 25.18 21.57 -13.52
N LEU A 610 24.68 22.79 -13.37
CA LEU A 610 24.95 23.90 -14.28
C LEU A 610 26.06 24.76 -13.70
N THR A 611 27.20 24.81 -14.39
CA THR A 611 28.34 25.65 -14.01
C THR A 611 28.51 26.78 -15.01
N LEU A 612 28.42 28.02 -14.53
CA LEU A 612 28.71 29.24 -15.28
C LEU A 612 30.11 29.70 -14.87
N THR A 613 31.02 29.74 -15.83
CA THR A 613 32.42 30.11 -15.58
C THR A 613 32.84 31.19 -16.55
N ASN A 614 33.46 32.26 -16.04
CA ASN A 614 34.27 33.11 -16.89
C ASN A 614 35.53 32.34 -17.30
N GLY A 615 35.92 32.41 -18.58
CA GLY A 615 37.14 31.76 -19.04
C GLY A 615 38.40 32.23 -18.27
N PRO A 616 39.51 31.48 -18.35
CA PRO A 616 40.73 31.70 -17.52
C PRO A 616 41.54 32.98 -17.84
N GLY A 617 40.95 34.00 -18.48
CA GLY A 617 41.63 35.24 -18.85
C GLY A 617 41.86 36.17 -17.65
N THR A 618 43.03 36.80 -17.60
CA THR A 618 43.51 37.66 -16.51
C THR A 618 42.96 39.11 -16.53
N GLY A 619 41.98 39.41 -17.39
CA GLY A 619 41.41 40.76 -17.55
C GLY A 619 40.25 41.04 -16.59
N THR A 620 40.15 42.28 -16.10
CA THR A 620 39.02 42.77 -15.29
C THR A 620 37.71 42.66 -16.09
N PHE A 621 36.74 41.92 -15.55
CA PHE A 621 35.57 41.42 -16.28
C PHE A 621 34.54 42.47 -16.71
N GLY A 622 33.98 42.31 -17.92
CA GLY A 622 32.65 42.79 -18.28
C GLY A 622 31.55 41.93 -17.60
N SER A 623 30.36 42.48 -17.40
CA SER A 623 29.28 41.83 -16.63
C SER A 623 28.73 40.57 -17.31
N LEU A 624 28.83 39.40 -16.65
CA LEU A 624 28.01 38.22 -16.95
C LEU A 624 26.69 38.35 -16.18
N LEU A 625 25.57 38.33 -16.89
CA LEU A 625 24.23 38.52 -16.33
C LEU A 625 23.37 37.30 -16.66
N PHE A 626 23.06 36.49 -15.65
CA PHE A 626 22.19 35.32 -15.79
C PHE A 626 20.82 35.65 -15.20
N ASN A 627 19.81 35.69 -16.06
CA ASN A 627 18.44 36.06 -15.73
C ASN A 627 17.54 34.84 -15.77
N VAL A 628 17.14 34.32 -14.62
CA VAL A 628 16.16 33.23 -14.53
C VAL A 628 14.82 33.79 -14.08
N SER A 629 13.76 33.46 -14.81
CA SER A 629 12.38 33.85 -14.44
C SER A 629 11.56 32.75 -13.79
N ASN A 630 11.94 31.48 -13.91
CA ASN A 630 11.25 30.35 -13.28
C ASN A 630 12.20 29.12 -13.14
N ALA A 631 12.28 28.50 -11.96
CA ALA A 631 13.13 27.34 -11.67
C ALA A 631 12.37 26.18 -11.00
N THR A 632 11.06 26.09 -11.18
CA THR A 632 10.16 25.27 -10.35
C THR A 632 10.41 23.78 -10.40
N HIS A 633 11.23 23.26 -11.32
CA HIS A 633 11.47 21.82 -11.49
C HIS A 633 12.95 21.45 -11.65
N TYR A 634 13.88 22.35 -11.33
CA TYR A 634 15.31 22.05 -11.35
C TYR A 634 15.72 21.27 -10.09
N ARG A 635 16.48 20.19 -10.25
CA ARG A 635 17.00 19.38 -9.15
C ARG A 635 18.53 19.27 -9.27
N GLY A 636 19.28 20.19 -8.69
CA GLY A 636 20.73 20.20 -8.94
C GLY A 636 21.52 21.39 -8.40
N LYS A 637 22.79 21.49 -8.78
CA LYS A 637 23.71 22.56 -8.32
C LYS A 637 23.86 23.67 -9.37
N LEU A 638 23.94 24.93 -8.94
CA LEU A 638 24.24 26.08 -9.82
C LEU A 638 25.56 26.72 -9.37
N ASN A 639 26.63 26.53 -10.14
CA ASN A 639 27.94 27.08 -9.82
C ASN A 639 28.20 28.35 -10.63
N LEU A 640 28.74 29.40 -9.99
CA LEU A 640 29.05 30.71 -10.58
C LEU A 640 30.49 31.09 -10.28
N ALA A 641 31.37 31.04 -11.28
CA ALA A 641 32.74 31.56 -11.19
C ALA A 641 32.84 32.88 -11.98
N GLY A 642 32.47 34.00 -11.33
CA GLY A 642 32.46 35.37 -11.87
C GLY A 642 31.07 35.88 -12.29
N GLY A 643 30.79 37.20 -12.20
CA GLY A 643 29.56 37.85 -12.71
C GLY A 643 28.58 38.41 -11.68
N THR A 644 27.40 38.87 -12.12
CA THR A 644 26.25 39.29 -11.28
C THR A 644 25.03 38.43 -11.60
N LEU A 645 24.49 37.73 -10.60
CA LEU A 645 23.24 36.99 -10.70
C LEU A 645 22.07 37.94 -10.42
N SER A 646 21.04 37.96 -11.28
CA SER A 646 19.86 38.81 -11.09
C SER A 646 18.58 38.01 -11.35
N PHE A 647 17.61 38.18 -10.45
CA PHE A 647 16.28 37.58 -10.60
C PHE A 647 15.28 38.69 -10.91
N PRO A 648 15.05 38.99 -12.20
CA PRO A 648 14.25 40.16 -12.58
C PRO A 648 12.75 39.99 -12.29
N ILE A 649 12.27 38.76 -12.00
CA ILE A 649 10.90 38.44 -11.57
C ILE A 649 10.89 37.32 -10.51
N ASN A 650 9.71 36.96 -10.00
CA ASN A 650 9.52 35.92 -8.97
C ASN A 650 10.11 34.57 -9.41
N VAL A 651 11.01 34.00 -8.60
CA VAL A 651 11.54 32.64 -8.82
C VAL A 651 11.04 31.70 -7.72
N THR A 652 10.62 30.51 -8.12
CA THR A 652 10.18 29.41 -7.26
C THR A 652 10.97 28.15 -7.66
N SER A 653 11.54 27.40 -6.71
CA SER A 653 12.26 26.13 -6.96
C SER A 653 11.65 24.98 -6.14
N CYS A 654 11.68 23.75 -6.66
CA CYS A 654 11.19 22.54 -5.98
C CYS A 654 12.29 21.71 -5.28
N GLY A 655 13.53 22.22 -5.22
CA GLY A 655 14.70 21.53 -4.69
C GLY A 655 15.75 22.51 -4.15
N PRO A 656 16.85 22.01 -3.54
CA PRO A 656 17.89 22.86 -2.97
C PRO A 656 18.57 23.70 -4.06
N LEU A 657 18.70 25.01 -3.83
CA LEU A 657 19.49 25.92 -4.66
C LEU A 657 20.85 26.13 -3.99
N ALA A 658 21.90 25.50 -4.51
CA ALA A 658 23.27 25.71 -4.07
C ALA A 658 23.99 26.68 -5.02
N LEU A 659 24.63 27.71 -4.47
CA LEU A 659 25.44 28.69 -5.21
C LEU A 659 26.92 28.47 -4.87
N ALA A 660 27.72 27.94 -5.78
CA ALA A 660 29.17 27.86 -5.58
C ALA A 660 29.84 29.09 -6.19
N THR A 661 30.68 29.80 -5.44
CA THR A 661 31.41 30.96 -5.96
C THR A 661 32.90 30.70 -6.01
N GLY A 662 33.52 30.97 -7.17
CA GLY A 662 34.98 30.97 -7.29
C GLY A 662 35.64 32.02 -6.38
N THR A 663 36.92 31.84 -6.08
CA THR A 663 37.77 32.65 -5.17
C THR A 663 37.80 34.17 -5.43
N ALA A 664 37.21 34.65 -6.53
CA ALA A 664 37.19 36.06 -6.92
C ALA A 664 35.83 36.78 -6.75
N VAL A 665 34.79 36.14 -6.22
CA VAL A 665 33.41 36.68 -6.32
C VAL A 665 32.88 37.38 -5.05
N ILE A 666 33.50 37.21 -3.87
CA ILE A 666 32.95 37.82 -2.65
C ILE A 666 33.96 38.77 -2.02
N ASN A 667 34.14 39.92 -2.66
CA ASN A 667 34.40 41.15 -1.91
C ASN A 667 33.23 42.11 -2.21
N SER A 668 32.17 41.97 -1.41
CA SER A 668 31.20 43.04 -1.10
C SER A 668 30.25 43.51 -2.21
N LYS A 669 29.58 42.62 -2.97
CA LYS A 669 28.39 43.02 -3.76
C LYS A 669 27.17 42.15 -3.50
N ALA A 670 26.02 42.81 -3.43
CA ALA A 670 24.77 42.27 -2.92
C ALA A 670 23.82 41.73 -4.00
N VAL A 671 22.95 40.78 -3.62
CA VAL A 671 21.99 40.12 -4.52
C VAL A 671 20.71 40.96 -4.59
N LYS A 672 20.33 41.40 -5.79
CA LYS A 672 19.10 42.18 -6.01
C LYS A 672 17.96 41.26 -6.44
N VAL A 673 16.93 41.14 -5.61
CA VAL A 673 15.74 40.32 -5.87
C VAL A 673 14.49 41.20 -5.90
N ALA A 674 13.57 40.95 -6.82
CA ALA A 674 12.23 41.56 -6.80
C ALA A 674 11.29 40.80 -5.85
N ARG A 675 11.38 39.46 -5.84
CA ARG A 675 10.75 38.54 -4.87
C ARG A 675 11.37 37.17 -5.05
N LEU A 676 11.86 36.55 -3.98
CA LEU A 676 12.47 35.21 -4.01
C LEU A 676 11.74 34.32 -3.02
N THR A 677 11.18 33.21 -3.50
CA THR A 677 10.48 32.24 -2.65
C THR A 677 11.29 30.97 -2.55
N ILE A 678 11.84 30.71 -1.36
CA ILE A 678 12.58 29.48 -1.04
C ILE A 678 11.70 28.66 -0.11
N GLY A 679 11.23 27.50 -0.57
CA GLY A 679 10.19 26.76 0.12
C GLY A 679 8.92 27.61 0.26
N LYS A 680 8.50 27.92 1.50
CA LYS A 680 7.33 28.79 1.81
C LYS A 680 7.70 30.22 2.22
N THR A 681 8.98 30.58 2.29
CA THR A 681 9.45 31.90 2.74
C THR A 681 9.59 32.85 1.56
N ILE A 682 8.87 33.98 1.60
CA ILE A 682 8.91 35.01 0.55
C ILE A 682 9.81 36.17 1.00
N LEU A 683 10.91 36.41 0.28
CA LEU A 683 11.73 37.61 0.46
C LEU A 683 11.11 38.80 -0.31
N PRO A 684 10.94 39.98 0.31
CA PRO A 684 10.48 41.17 -0.39
C PRO A 684 11.54 41.72 -1.37
N ALA A 685 11.16 42.72 -2.16
CA ALA A 685 12.07 43.36 -3.10
C ALA A 685 13.21 44.06 -2.35
N GLY A 686 14.47 43.74 -2.67
CA GLY A 686 15.60 44.27 -1.92
C GLY A 686 16.96 43.76 -2.37
N THR A 687 17.98 44.29 -1.69
CA THR A 687 19.39 43.99 -1.90
C THR A 687 19.89 43.23 -0.67
N TYR A 688 20.29 41.97 -0.82
CA TYR A 688 20.63 41.08 0.29
C TYR A 688 22.12 40.74 0.31
N THR A 689 22.73 40.79 1.49
CA THR A 689 24.10 40.33 1.72
C THR A 689 24.14 38.79 1.89
N THR A 690 25.34 38.21 1.91
CA THR A 690 25.54 36.78 2.15
C THR A 690 24.98 36.35 3.51
N ASP A 691 25.15 37.19 4.53
CA ASP A 691 24.71 36.88 5.89
C ASP A 691 23.18 36.94 6.01
N ASP A 692 22.53 37.87 5.30
CA ASP A 692 21.06 37.99 5.26
C ASP A 692 20.38 36.76 4.65
N LEU A 693 21.06 36.08 3.72
CA LEU A 693 20.57 34.89 3.03
C LEU A 693 20.92 33.59 3.78
N ASN A 694 22.05 33.58 4.49
CA ASN A 694 22.47 32.50 5.38
C ASN A 694 21.47 32.30 6.54
N GLY A 695 21.01 33.38 7.16
CA GLY A 695 19.96 33.34 8.20
C GLY A 695 18.59 32.87 7.70
N ARG A 696 18.44 32.55 6.40
CA ARG A 696 17.19 32.16 5.74
C ARG A 696 17.27 30.85 4.96
N GLY A 697 18.34 30.06 5.16
CA GLY A 697 18.45 28.69 4.64
C GLY A 697 19.02 28.54 3.23
N VAL A 698 19.74 29.54 2.69
CA VAL A 698 20.47 29.44 1.40
C VAL A 698 21.91 29.00 1.64
N THR A 699 22.43 28.04 0.85
CA THR A 699 23.78 27.48 1.04
C THR A 699 24.77 27.96 -0.04
N PHE A 700 25.94 28.44 0.37
CA PHE A 700 27.06 28.83 -0.51
C PHE A 700 28.26 27.86 -0.37
N THR A 701 29.05 27.64 -1.42
CA THR A 701 30.28 26.79 -1.35
C THR A 701 31.52 27.42 -2.00
N GLY A 702 32.66 27.43 -1.27
CA GLY A 702 33.99 28.01 -1.57
C GLY A 702 34.83 28.13 -0.28
N THR A 703 36.17 28.23 -0.33
CA THR A 703 37.10 27.96 0.80
C THR A 703 36.68 28.59 2.13
N GLY A 704 36.09 27.74 2.98
CA GLY A 704 35.41 28.08 4.22
C GLY A 704 34.29 27.07 4.44
N THR A 705 34.63 25.81 4.70
CA THR A 705 33.64 24.76 4.98
C THR A 705 33.01 24.99 6.35
N ILE A 706 31.68 25.10 6.46
CA ILE A 706 30.91 24.45 7.54
C ILE A 706 29.54 23.98 7.01
N THR A 707 29.30 22.69 7.18
CA THR A 707 28.05 21.92 7.03
C THR A 707 27.06 22.17 8.19
N THR A 708 25.73 22.12 8.04
CA THR A 708 24.87 20.92 7.96
C THR A 708 23.38 21.34 7.76
N SER A 709 22.60 20.67 6.91
CA SER A 709 21.50 19.70 7.16
C SER A 709 20.10 20.26 7.44
N LEU A 710 19.10 19.56 6.89
CA LEU A 710 17.66 19.84 6.98
C LEU A 710 17.13 19.65 8.42
N ILE A 711 16.28 20.58 8.87
CA ILE A 711 15.28 20.33 9.93
C ILE A 711 13.90 20.18 9.26
N PRO A 712 12.97 19.40 9.83
CA PRO A 712 11.64 19.17 9.24
C PRO A 712 10.85 20.46 9.00
N ASP A 713 10.01 20.45 7.96
CA ASP A 713 9.09 21.54 7.67
C ASP A 713 8.20 21.88 8.88
N GLY A 714 8.00 23.17 9.13
CA GLY A 714 7.24 23.68 10.29
C GLY A 714 8.06 23.87 11.56
N TRP A 715 9.33 23.43 11.58
CA TRP A 715 10.27 23.70 12.66
C TRP A 715 11.23 24.83 12.32
N SER A 716 11.63 25.58 13.34
CA SER A 716 12.60 26.67 13.27
C SER A 716 13.65 26.48 14.37
N HIS A 717 14.85 27.06 14.16
CA HIS A 717 15.91 27.07 15.16
C HIS A 717 16.28 28.51 15.47
N LEU A 718 16.41 28.83 16.76
CA LEU A 718 16.78 30.15 17.24
C LEU A 718 17.58 30.07 18.54
N ASP A 719 18.57 30.93 18.65
CA ASP A 719 19.26 31.22 19.90
C ASP A 719 18.48 32.25 20.73
N ILE A 720 18.02 31.85 21.91
CA ILE A 720 17.32 32.73 22.86
C ILE A 720 18.36 33.43 23.74
N GLY A 721 18.25 34.76 23.83
CA GLY A 721 19.11 35.58 24.71
C GLY A 721 20.54 35.81 24.20
N ALA A 722 20.81 35.56 22.92
CA ALA A 722 22.13 35.73 22.28
C ALA A 722 23.31 35.06 23.03
N PRO A 723 23.31 33.71 23.18
CA PRO A 723 24.47 32.94 23.65
C PRO A 723 25.74 33.30 22.86
N ALA A 724 26.90 33.29 23.51
CA ALA A 724 28.14 33.72 22.87
C ALA A 724 28.55 32.80 21.70
N LEU A 725 28.11 31.54 21.72
CA LEU A 725 28.28 30.59 20.62
C LEU A 725 26.91 30.14 20.10
N SER A 726 26.60 30.46 18.85
CA SER A 726 25.27 30.28 18.25
C SER A 726 24.88 28.83 18.02
N GLY A 727 23.81 28.30 18.63
CA GLY A 727 23.38 26.91 18.50
C GLY A 727 23.13 26.41 17.07
N ALA A 728 22.92 25.11 16.94
CA ALA A 728 22.48 24.47 15.69
C ALA A 728 21.60 23.25 15.97
N ALA A 729 20.72 22.93 15.02
CA ALA A 729 19.91 21.72 15.04
C ALA A 729 19.96 21.02 13.68
N THR A 730 20.00 19.69 13.72
CA THR A 730 20.02 18.83 12.53
C THR A 730 19.01 17.71 12.72
N TYR A 731 18.39 17.24 11.64
CA TYR A 731 17.48 16.09 11.66
C TYR A 731 17.85 15.08 10.58
N SER A 732 18.11 13.83 10.98
CA SER A 732 18.49 12.75 10.06
C SER A 732 17.96 11.41 10.58
N GLY A 733 17.28 10.65 9.72
CA GLY A 733 16.90 9.26 10.00
C GLY A 733 16.11 9.06 11.30
N SER A 734 15.23 9.99 11.66
CA SER A 734 14.44 10.09 12.91
C SER A 734 15.14 10.70 14.14
N THR A 735 16.43 11.05 14.04
CA THR A 735 17.22 11.62 15.14
C THR A 735 17.46 13.12 14.95
N TRP A 736 17.15 13.89 15.98
CA TRP A 736 17.58 15.28 16.14
C TRP A 736 18.94 15.33 16.83
N THR A 737 19.88 16.10 16.29
CA THR A 737 21.10 16.49 17.01
C THR A 737 21.08 17.98 17.25
N LEU A 738 21.09 18.37 18.51
CA LEU A 738 21.02 19.74 18.98
C LEU A 738 22.37 20.14 19.56
N THR A 739 22.85 21.32 19.20
CA THR A 739 24.02 21.94 19.84
C THR A 739 23.65 23.34 20.33
N GLY A 740 24.14 23.73 21.49
CA GLY A 740 23.91 25.08 22.01
C GLY A 740 24.83 25.44 23.17
N SER A 741 25.22 26.71 23.22
CA SER A 741 25.77 27.33 24.43
C SER A 741 24.66 28.06 25.20
N GLY A 742 24.98 28.65 26.34
CA GLY A 742 24.01 29.40 27.13
C GLY A 742 24.23 29.21 28.62
N THR A 743 24.11 30.28 29.40
CA THR A 743 24.32 30.22 30.86
C THR A 743 23.19 29.53 31.62
N GLN A 744 21.92 29.66 31.18
CA GLN A 744 20.78 29.03 31.85
C GLN A 744 19.46 29.13 31.07
N ILE A 745 18.54 28.21 31.36
CA ILE A 745 17.09 28.34 31.11
C ILE A 745 16.48 28.77 32.45
N GLY A 746 16.29 30.08 32.70
CA GLY A 746 15.82 30.57 34.00
C GLY A 746 16.12 32.04 34.34
N ALA A 747 16.12 32.37 35.64
CA ALA A 747 16.24 33.74 36.19
C ALA A 747 15.25 34.73 35.55
N THR A 748 15.63 36.00 35.40
CA THR A 748 14.83 37.05 34.73
C THR A 748 15.13 37.16 33.22
N SER A 749 16.10 36.41 32.69
CA SER A 749 16.40 36.33 31.25
C SER A 749 17.08 35.00 30.92
N ASP A 750 16.59 34.32 29.89
CA ASP A 750 17.07 33.03 29.43
C ASP A 750 18.21 33.18 28.42
N LYS A 751 19.10 32.19 28.36
CA LYS A 751 20.19 32.11 27.39
C LYS A 751 20.45 30.65 26.99
N PHE A 752 19.98 30.24 25.81
CA PHE A 752 20.02 28.83 25.33
C PHE A 752 19.66 28.73 23.84
N ALA A 753 19.79 27.53 23.25
CA ALA A 753 19.34 27.25 21.88
C ALA A 753 17.99 26.52 21.87
N PHE A 754 17.06 26.98 21.02
CA PHE A 754 15.68 26.49 20.95
C PHE A 754 15.33 26.07 19.52
N THR A 755 14.85 24.85 19.36
CA THR A 755 14.36 24.33 18.07
C THR A 755 12.89 24.01 18.21
N SER A 756 12.01 24.73 17.52
CA SER A 756 10.58 24.73 17.84
C SER A 756 9.67 24.87 16.63
N ALA A 757 8.46 24.37 16.79
CA ALA A 757 7.34 24.61 15.90
C ALA A 757 6.31 25.51 16.59
N GLN A 758 5.59 26.32 15.81
CA GLN A 758 4.46 27.09 16.30
C GLN A 758 3.27 26.15 16.53
N THR A 759 2.65 26.17 17.71
CA THR A 759 1.45 25.35 17.95
C THR A 759 0.23 26.00 17.30
N THR A 760 -0.72 25.18 16.88
CA THR A 760 -2.00 25.64 16.29
C THR A 760 -3.07 25.82 17.36
N THR A 761 -2.85 25.23 18.54
CA THR A 761 -3.77 25.24 19.67
C THR A 761 -3.20 26.03 20.85
N ALA A 762 -4.11 26.57 21.68
CA ALA A 762 -3.77 27.16 22.97
C ALA A 762 -3.60 26.12 24.08
N THR A 763 -3.77 24.82 23.80
CA THR A 763 -3.60 23.71 24.77
C THR A 763 -2.68 22.61 24.21
N PRO A 764 -1.42 22.94 23.87
CA PRO A 764 -0.52 21.97 23.26
C PRO A 764 0.07 21.00 24.28
N SER A 765 0.60 19.89 23.76
CA SER A 765 1.53 19.05 24.50
C SER A 765 2.82 18.90 23.71
N ILE A 766 3.89 18.45 24.36
CA ILE A 766 5.10 18.01 23.67
C ILE A 766 5.67 16.81 24.40
N VAL A 767 6.04 15.79 23.63
CA VAL A 767 6.72 14.57 24.11
C VAL A 767 7.99 14.39 23.30
N ALA A 768 9.10 14.03 23.95
CA ALA A 768 10.31 13.67 23.25
C ALA A 768 11.15 12.66 24.04
N ARG A 769 11.89 11.81 23.35
CA ARG A 769 12.88 10.91 23.95
C ARG A 769 14.27 11.55 23.84
N ILE A 770 14.78 12.06 24.95
CA ILE A 770 16.16 12.53 25.02
C ILE A 770 17.05 11.29 25.05
N THR A 771 17.79 11.01 23.97
CA THR A 771 18.61 9.79 23.86
C THR A 771 20.00 9.96 24.45
N SER A 772 20.59 11.16 24.35
CA SER A 772 21.84 11.48 25.03
C SER A 772 21.96 12.98 25.32
N VAL A 773 22.72 13.32 26.36
CA VAL A 773 23.22 14.67 26.65
C VAL A 773 24.71 14.54 26.96
N GLN A 774 25.56 15.27 26.25
CA GLN A 774 27.01 15.21 26.46
C GLN A 774 27.40 15.57 27.89
N THR A 775 28.36 14.83 28.46
CA THR A 775 28.83 14.98 29.84
C THR A 775 29.71 16.21 30.08
N THR A 776 30.17 16.85 29.00
CA THR A 776 30.99 18.07 29.06
C THR A 776 30.28 19.18 28.26
N PRO A 777 29.93 20.32 28.89
CA PRO A 777 30.07 20.62 30.33
C PRO A 777 29.04 19.85 31.19
N VAL A 778 29.39 19.54 32.45
CA VAL A 778 28.51 18.82 33.40
C VAL A 778 27.23 19.59 33.74
N SER A 779 27.22 20.90 33.49
CA SER A 779 26.07 21.79 33.64
C SER A 779 25.08 21.72 32.47
N ALA A 780 25.37 20.93 31.43
CA ALA A 780 24.51 20.81 30.26
C ALA A 780 23.12 20.28 30.62
N GLN A 781 22.11 20.72 29.87
CA GLN A 781 20.73 20.32 30.01
C GLN A 781 20.05 20.32 28.65
N ALA A 782 19.22 19.30 28.38
CA ALA A 782 18.39 19.24 27.19
C ALA A 782 16.98 18.74 27.53
N GLY A 783 15.98 19.17 26.75
CA GLY A 783 14.61 18.78 27.06
C GLY A 783 13.54 19.38 26.15
N VAL A 784 12.29 19.27 26.59
CA VAL A 784 11.12 19.80 25.90
C VAL A 784 10.67 21.13 26.54
N MET A 785 10.12 22.03 25.74
CA MET A 785 9.69 23.36 26.18
C MET A 785 8.43 23.82 25.43
N LEU A 786 7.53 24.50 26.16
CA LEU A 786 6.48 25.37 25.65
C LEU A 786 6.86 26.83 25.99
N ARG A 787 6.87 27.74 25.01
CA ARG A 787 7.34 29.13 25.17
C ARG A 787 6.48 30.15 24.43
N ASP A 788 6.20 31.28 25.06
CA ASP A 788 5.39 32.36 24.49
C ASP A 788 6.26 33.39 23.74
N GLY A 789 6.72 33.01 22.55
CA GLY A 789 7.54 33.87 21.69
C GLY A 789 9.05 33.69 21.89
N THR A 790 9.83 34.57 21.26
CA THR A 790 11.28 34.42 21.10
C THR A 790 12.12 35.35 21.98
N ASP A 791 11.48 36.25 22.73
CA ASP A 791 12.17 37.17 23.64
C ASP A 791 12.83 36.41 24.79
N ALA A 792 13.99 36.88 25.27
CA ALA A 792 14.74 36.21 26.33
C ALA A 792 14.02 36.19 27.70
N ASN A 793 13.04 37.06 27.91
CA ASN A 793 12.29 37.19 29.16
C ASN A 793 10.87 36.61 29.09
N ALA A 794 10.51 35.89 28.01
CA ALA A 794 9.15 35.42 27.76
C ALA A 794 8.70 34.31 28.73
N PRO A 795 7.38 34.19 29.00
CA PRO A 795 6.82 33.06 29.71
C PRO A 795 7.17 31.72 29.04
N PHE A 796 7.48 30.71 29.85
CA PHE A 796 7.77 29.36 29.37
C PHE A 796 7.49 28.31 30.43
N VAL A 797 7.34 27.06 29.98
CA VAL A 797 7.45 25.85 30.80
C VAL A 797 8.38 24.87 30.09
N ALA A 798 9.41 24.40 30.79
CA ALA A 798 10.40 23.48 30.24
C ALA A 798 10.65 22.30 31.18
N LEU A 799 10.84 21.11 30.62
CA LEU A 799 11.27 19.93 31.36
C LEU A 799 12.57 19.43 30.74
N THR A 800 13.65 19.45 31.51
CA THR A 800 15.00 19.12 31.02
C THR A 800 15.67 18.04 31.85
N VAL A 801 16.57 17.27 31.24
CA VAL A 801 17.46 16.32 31.90
C VAL A 801 18.92 16.75 31.76
N SER A 802 19.73 16.60 32.81
CA SER A 802 21.19 16.81 32.79
C SER A 802 21.95 15.51 32.50
N PRO A 803 23.27 15.56 32.18
CA PRO A 803 24.10 14.36 32.06
C PRO A 803 24.09 13.45 33.30
N ALA A 804 23.92 14.04 34.49
CA ALA A 804 23.80 13.29 35.75
C ALA A 804 22.39 12.71 36.00
N GLY A 805 21.46 12.88 35.06
CA GLY A 805 20.09 12.40 35.16
C GLY A 805 19.17 13.25 36.02
N LEU A 806 19.53 14.51 36.32
CA LEU A 806 18.64 15.41 37.07
C LEU A 806 17.55 15.94 36.14
N ILE A 807 16.31 15.49 36.36
CA ILE A 807 15.13 15.98 35.65
C ILE A 807 14.57 17.18 36.41
N THR A 808 14.48 18.33 35.73
CA THR A 808 14.04 19.59 36.33
C THR A 808 12.94 20.23 35.48
N LEU A 809 11.78 20.46 36.08
CA LEU A 809 10.70 21.30 35.58
C LEU A 809 11.05 22.76 35.89
N ARG A 810 11.04 23.63 34.89
CA ARG A 810 11.23 25.07 35.05
C ARG A 810 10.07 25.84 34.46
N SER A 811 9.72 26.95 35.09
CA SER A 811 8.67 27.81 34.56
C SER A 811 8.85 29.27 34.87
N ARG A 812 8.40 30.10 33.92
CA ARG A 812 8.19 31.54 34.09
C ARG A 812 6.76 31.85 33.65
N THR A 813 5.94 32.33 34.57
CA THR A 813 4.50 32.54 34.34
C THR A 813 4.14 33.97 33.92
N VAL A 814 5.08 34.92 34.02
CA VAL A 814 4.91 36.33 33.63
C VAL A 814 6.21 36.83 33.01
N VAL A 815 6.11 37.66 31.97
CA VAL A 815 7.26 38.29 31.30
C VAL A 815 8.20 38.92 32.33
N GLY A 816 9.49 38.59 32.27
CA GLY A 816 10.52 39.18 33.14
C GLY A 816 10.55 38.71 34.60
N ALA A 817 9.58 37.90 35.05
CA ALA A 817 9.62 37.31 36.38
C ALA A 817 10.76 36.30 36.54
N THR A 818 11.23 36.09 37.77
CA THR A 818 12.23 35.05 38.08
C THR A 818 11.63 33.66 37.87
N ALA A 819 12.27 32.84 37.03
CA ALA A 819 11.82 31.48 36.80
C ALA A 819 11.95 30.59 38.06
N THR A 820 10.99 29.70 38.24
CA THR A 820 10.97 28.68 39.31
C THR A 820 11.46 27.33 38.78
N ALA A 821 11.92 26.46 39.68
CA ALA A 821 12.39 25.11 39.35
C ALA A 821 11.87 24.07 40.36
N VAL A 822 11.43 22.91 39.86
CA VAL A 822 11.03 21.74 40.63
C VAL A 822 11.79 20.53 40.09
N GLN A 823 12.49 19.80 40.96
CA GLN A 823 13.22 18.59 40.57
C GLN A 823 12.36 17.35 40.76
N ALA A 824 12.55 16.36 39.88
CA ALA A 824 11.97 15.04 40.06
C ALA A 824 12.51 14.36 41.32
N SER A 825 11.73 13.46 41.90
CA SER A 825 12.09 12.72 43.12
C SER A 825 13.21 11.69 42.92
N ALA A 826 13.51 11.32 41.67
CA ALA A 826 14.57 10.39 41.32
C ALA A 826 15.43 10.91 40.15
N THR A 827 16.69 10.50 40.12
CA THR A 827 17.61 10.74 39.01
C THR A 827 17.44 9.66 37.94
N VAL A 828 17.24 10.09 36.70
CA VAL A 828 17.12 9.20 35.52
C VAL A 828 17.92 9.81 34.38
N ALA A 829 19.04 9.16 34.04
CA ALA A 829 19.88 9.58 32.92
C ALA A 829 19.21 9.27 31.57
N ALA A 830 19.64 9.97 30.51
CA ALA A 830 19.25 9.64 29.15
C ALA A 830 19.75 8.20 28.79
N PRO A 831 18.96 7.39 28.07
CA PRO A 831 17.73 7.75 27.37
C PRO A 831 16.49 7.88 28.29
N VAL A 832 15.77 9.00 28.19
CA VAL A 832 14.55 9.27 28.99
C VAL A 832 13.52 10.06 28.19
N TRP A 833 12.24 9.74 28.36
CA TRP A 833 11.12 10.46 27.78
C TRP A 833 10.69 11.59 28.68
N LEU A 834 10.46 12.77 28.09
CA LEU A 834 9.99 13.96 28.78
C LEU A 834 8.69 14.44 28.12
N LYS A 835 7.69 14.81 28.94
CA LYS A 835 6.38 15.27 28.48
C LYS A 835 5.94 16.53 29.20
N LEU A 836 5.44 17.49 28.44
CA LEU A 836 4.62 18.61 28.90
C LEU A 836 3.24 18.49 28.26
N ASN A 837 2.17 18.61 29.05
CA ASN A 837 0.80 18.53 28.55
C ASN A 837 -0.06 19.65 29.12
N GLN A 838 -0.53 20.56 28.26
CA GLN A 838 -1.44 21.64 28.64
C GLN A 838 -2.90 21.20 28.51
N ALA A 839 -3.62 21.18 29.63
CA ALA A 839 -5.06 20.91 29.67
C ALA A 839 -5.71 21.76 30.75
N SER A 840 -6.92 22.29 30.46
CA SER A 840 -7.74 23.03 31.45
C SER A 840 -6.99 24.16 32.17
N GLY A 841 -6.17 24.93 31.45
CA GLY A 841 -5.40 26.05 32.00
C GLY A 841 -4.17 25.66 32.84
N THR A 842 -3.78 24.39 32.85
CA THR A 842 -2.62 23.88 33.60
C THR A 842 -1.71 23.05 32.70
N ILE A 843 -0.39 23.23 32.83
CA ILE A 843 0.63 22.42 32.17
C ILE A 843 1.16 21.41 33.19
N THR A 844 1.02 20.13 32.88
CA THR A 844 1.56 19.03 33.67
C THR A 844 2.87 18.53 33.05
N ALA A 845 3.85 18.21 33.90
CA ALA A 845 5.14 17.71 33.51
C ALA A 845 5.37 16.29 34.05
N ALA A 846 5.84 15.39 33.20
CA ALA A 846 6.12 14.01 33.58
C ALA A 846 7.30 13.44 32.77
N TYR A 847 7.97 12.43 33.33
CA TYR A 847 9.02 11.68 32.62
C TYR A 847 8.69 10.18 32.58
N SER A 848 9.35 9.44 31.67
CA SER A 848 9.17 8.00 31.53
C SER A 848 10.45 7.33 31.00
N THR A 849 10.73 6.11 31.42
CA THR A 849 11.78 5.27 30.83
C THR A 849 11.28 4.40 29.68
N ASN A 850 9.96 4.28 29.49
CA ASN A 850 9.33 3.34 28.56
C ASN A 850 8.22 3.95 27.67
N ASN A 851 7.96 5.26 27.76
CA ASN A 851 6.89 6.00 27.07
C ASN A 851 5.45 5.60 27.44
N ILE A 852 5.27 4.71 28.43
CA ILE A 852 3.98 4.13 28.81
C ILE A 852 3.62 4.55 30.23
N SER A 853 4.52 4.28 31.17
CA SER A 853 4.38 4.66 32.57
C SER A 853 5.04 6.02 32.78
N TRP A 854 4.23 7.01 33.14
CA TRP A 854 4.67 8.39 33.30
C TRP A 854 4.73 8.76 34.78
N THR A 855 5.91 9.13 35.28
CA THR A 855 6.10 9.65 36.64
C THR A 855 5.90 11.16 36.62
N PRO A 856 4.92 11.71 37.37
CA PRO A 856 4.68 13.14 37.44
C PRO A 856 5.84 13.85 38.15
N VAL A 857 6.22 15.03 37.63
CA VAL A 857 7.23 15.92 38.24
C VAL A 857 6.55 17.11 38.91
N GLY A 858 5.52 17.66 38.29
CA GLY A 858 4.79 18.81 38.82
C GLY A 858 3.81 19.40 37.81
N SER A 859 3.14 20.48 38.22
CA SER A 859 2.20 21.24 37.39
C SER A 859 2.41 22.74 37.55
N VAL A 860 2.10 23.50 36.49
CA VAL A 860 2.26 24.95 36.40
C VAL A 860 1.03 25.55 35.73
N ALA A 861 0.58 26.73 36.17
CA ALA A 861 -0.49 27.46 35.48
C ALA A 861 -0.07 27.86 34.06
N ALA A 862 -0.95 27.68 33.09
CA ALA A 862 -0.69 28.03 31.70
C ALA A 862 -0.99 29.52 31.45
N ASN A 863 0.07 30.34 31.46
CA ASN A 863 -0.02 31.78 31.25
C ASN A 863 0.72 32.17 29.95
N PHE A 864 0.09 31.89 28.81
CA PHE A 864 0.56 32.29 27.50
C PHE A 864 -0.42 33.29 26.86
N ALA A 865 0.07 34.29 26.14
CA ALA A 865 -0.75 35.28 25.45
C ALA A 865 -1.53 34.68 24.25
N GLY A 866 -1.08 33.54 23.73
CA GLY A 866 -1.70 32.80 22.64
C GLY A 866 -1.20 31.35 22.55
N ALA A 867 -1.27 30.76 21.37
CA ALA A 867 -0.69 29.45 21.08
C ALA A 867 0.86 29.54 21.21
N PRO A 868 1.50 28.82 22.15
CA PRO A 868 2.94 28.94 22.36
C PRO A 868 3.75 28.24 21.25
N GLN A 869 5.05 28.42 21.25
CA GLN A 869 5.98 27.57 20.52
C GLN A 869 6.26 26.31 21.34
N ALA A 870 6.23 25.14 20.70
CA ALA A 870 6.59 23.86 21.32
C ALA A 870 7.85 23.33 20.66
N GLY A 871 8.86 22.95 21.46
CA GLY A 871 10.13 22.53 20.90
C GLY A 871 11.13 21.93 21.86
N LEU A 872 12.31 21.67 21.31
CA LEU A 872 13.46 21.12 22.01
C LEU A 872 14.40 22.24 22.42
N ALA A 873 14.82 22.24 23.69
CA ALA A 873 15.76 23.21 24.25
C ALA A 873 17.07 22.53 24.63
N ILE A 874 18.20 23.19 24.37
CA ILE A 874 19.53 22.78 24.85
C ILE A 874 20.29 23.98 25.42
N CYS A 875 20.91 23.78 26.58
CA CYS A 875 21.68 24.79 27.30
C CYS A 875 22.94 24.14 27.88
N ALA A 876 24.10 24.77 27.73
CA ALA A 876 25.36 24.24 28.25
C ALA A 876 25.57 24.58 29.74
N GLY A 877 24.81 25.54 30.30
CA GLY A 877 25.08 26.12 31.62
C GLY A 877 26.30 27.05 31.65
N THR A 878 26.84 27.39 30.48
CA THR A 878 27.96 28.31 30.25
C THR A 878 27.89 28.82 28.81
N ASP A 879 28.40 30.03 28.58
CA ASP A 879 28.46 30.64 27.25
C ASP A 879 29.76 30.31 26.47
N THR A 880 30.76 29.72 27.14
CA THR A 880 32.09 29.53 26.54
C THR A 880 32.24 28.23 25.75
N VAL A 881 31.32 27.27 25.90
CA VAL A 881 31.32 25.97 25.21
C VAL A 881 29.91 25.56 24.81
N ARG A 882 29.80 24.73 23.77
CA ARG A 882 28.53 24.12 23.34
C ARG A 882 28.36 22.76 24.01
N ALA A 883 27.14 22.47 24.44
CA ALA A 883 26.71 21.11 24.71
C ALA A 883 26.04 20.52 23.47
N THR A 884 26.08 19.20 23.33
CA THR A 884 25.31 18.45 22.32
C THR A 884 24.34 17.49 22.99
N ALA A 885 23.13 17.36 22.43
CA ALA A 885 22.16 16.35 22.82
C ALA A 885 21.56 15.70 21.57
N THR A 886 21.20 14.43 21.70
CA THR A 886 20.45 13.71 20.66
C THR A 886 19.05 13.40 21.16
N VAL A 887 18.05 13.51 20.27
CA VAL A 887 16.63 13.34 20.60
C VAL A 887 15.93 12.55 19.50
N THR A 888 15.08 11.60 19.87
CA THR A 888 14.20 10.87 18.96
C THR A 888 12.75 11.03 19.38
N ASP A 889 11.83 10.54 18.54
CA ASP A 889 10.42 10.37 18.90
C ASP A 889 9.73 11.65 19.41
N VAL A 890 9.97 12.77 18.72
CA VAL A 890 9.43 14.07 19.09
C VAL A 890 8.00 14.21 18.55
N SER A 891 7.04 14.47 19.43
CA SER A 891 5.67 14.83 19.07
C SER A 891 5.26 16.15 19.73
N VAL A 892 4.56 17.00 18.97
CA VAL A 892 4.01 18.29 19.40
C VAL A 892 2.50 18.23 19.15
N GLU A 893 1.71 18.73 20.11
CA GLU A 893 0.25 18.63 20.19
C GLU A 893 -0.22 17.17 20.22
N ASN A 894 -0.40 16.59 21.42
CA ASN A 894 -1.24 15.41 21.64
C ASN A 894 -2.68 15.78 21.23
N THR A 895 -2.93 15.88 19.93
CA THR A 895 -3.87 14.93 19.40
C THR A 895 -3.32 13.59 19.86
N THR A 896 -4.05 12.87 20.72
CA THR A 896 -4.09 11.44 20.45
C THR A 896 -4.21 11.33 18.94
N PRO A 897 -3.31 10.63 18.23
CA PRO A 897 -3.78 9.98 17.03
C PRO A 897 -4.84 8.99 17.55
N VAL A 898 -6.06 9.46 17.74
CA VAL A 898 -7.13 8.72 17.10
C VAL A 898 -6.89 9.04 15.64
N LEU A 899 -5.97 8.28 15.04
CA LEU A 899 -6.14 7.97 13.65
C LEU A 899 -7.53 7.34 13.63
N THR A 900 -8.52 8.12 13.25
CA THR A 900 -9.73 7.51 12.70
C THR A 900 -9.23 6.91 11.41
N ALA A 901 -8.74 5.68 11.55
CA ALA A 901 -8.24 4.92 10.44
C ALA A 901 -9.49 4.45 9.72
N SER A 902 -9.66 4.94 8.51
CA SER A 902 -10.79 4.55 7.68
C SER A 902 -10.38 3.39 6.82
N THR A 903 -11.16 2.33 6.89
CA THR A 903 -10.99 1.18 6.02
C THR A 903 -11.58 1.53 4.66
N LEU A 904 -10.75 1.40 3.64
CA LEU A 904 -11.21 1.41 2.26
C LEU A 904 -11.17 -0.03 1.74
N SER A 905 -12.35 -0.65 1.69
CA SER A 905 -12.52 -1.96 1.06
C SER A 905 -12.85 -1.78 -0.41
N VAL A 906 -12.17 -2.53 -1.27
CA VAL A 906 -12.47 -2.56 -2.70
C VAL A 906 -12.69 -3.98 -3.19
N SER A 907 -13.57 -4.16 -4.16
CA SER A 907 -13.82 -5.46 -4.79
C SER A 907 -14.14 -5.32 -6.26
N ALA A 908 -13.83 -6.35 -7.04
CA ALA A 908 -14.14 -6.41 -8.47
C ALA A 908 -15.48 -7.12 -8.67
N SER A 909 -16.31 -6.60 -9.57
CA SER A 909 -17.57 -7.22 -9.98
C SER A 909 -17.68 -7.25 -11.51
N PRO A 910 -17.73 -8.43 -12.14
CA PRO A 910 -17.63 -9.77 -11.55
C PRO A 910 -16.28 -10.08 -10.89
N THR A 911 -16.25 -11.01 -9.94
CA THR A 911 -15.00 -11.44 -9.30
C THR A 911 -14.04 -12.01 -10.35
N GLY A 912 -12.80 -11.50 -10.40
CA GLY A 912 -11.79 -11.92 -11.38
C GLY A 912 -11.83 -11.17 -12.72
N ALA A 913 -12.83 -10.32 -12.94
CA ALA A 913 -12.96 -9.52 -14.17
C ALA A 913 -11.94 -8.35 -14.27
N GLY A 914 -11.23 -8.05 -13.19
CA GLY A 914 -10.13 -7.09 -13.18
C GLY A 914 -9.43 -7.05 -11.82
N THR A 915 -8.28 -6.38 -11.79
CA THR A 915 -7.49 -6.13 -10.58
C THR A 915 -7.71 -4.72 -10.07
N ILE A 916 -7.52 -4.55 -8.76
CA ILE A 916 -7.77 -3.28 -8.07
C ILE A 916 -6.62 -2.98 -7.13
N ALA A 917 -6.10 -1.76 -7.18
CA ALA A 917 -5.08 -1.25 -6.27
C ALA A 917 -5.61 -0.06 -5.46
N GLY A 918 -5.09 0.11 -4.24
CA GLY A 918 -5.36 1.25 -3.36
C GLY A 918 -6.33 1.00 -2.20
N SER A 919 -6.69 -0.25 -1.90
CA SER A 919 -7.39 -0.61 -0.65
C SER A 919 -6.46 -0.63 0.55
N GLY A 920 -7.03 -0.53 1.74
CA GLY A 920 -6.27 -0.63 2.98
C GLY A 920 -6.92 0.14 4.12
N ILE A 921 -6.16 0.25 5.20
CA ILE A 921 -6.49 1.08 6.33
C ILE A 921 -5.64 2.34 6.19
N PHE A 922 -6.30 3.49 6.06
CA PHE A 922 -5.63 4.77 5.85
C PHE A 922 -6.04 5.77 6.92
N GLU A 923 -5.16 6.72 7.20
CA GLU A 923 -5.50 7.84 8.07
C GLU A 923 -6.59 8.69 7.41
N ASN A 924 -7.60 9.11 8.18
CA ASN A 924 -8.58 10.06 7.69
C ASN A 924 -7.92 11.34 7.16
N GLY A 925 -8.37 11.81 5.99
CA GLY A 925 -7.74 12.90 5.25
C GLY A 925 -6.69 12.46 4.23
N THR A 926 -6.35 11.16 4.16
CA THR A 926 -5.39 10.64 3.16
C THR A 926 -5.94 10.81 1.75
N ALA A 927 -5.11 11.35 0.84
CA ALA A 927 -5.40 11.34 -0.58
C ALA A 927 -5.18 9.92 -1.15
N ILE A 928 -6.26 9.29 -1.60
CA ILE A 928 -6.27 7.96 -2.18
C ILE A 928 -6.34 8.06 -3.70
N SER A 929 -5.59 7.18 -4.37
CA SER A 929 -5.73 6.89 -5.78
C SER A 929 -6.10 5.41 -5.95
N LEU A 930 -7.35 5.14 -6.28
CA LEU A 930 -7.78 3.80 -6.66
C LEU A 930 -7.53 3.59 -8.15
N ASN A 931 -6.99 2.43 -8.50
CA ASN A 931 -6.75 2.06 -9.90
C ASN A 931 -7.39 0.69 -10.20
N ALA A 932 -8.30 0.66 -11.15
CA ALA A 932 -8.94 -0.56 -11.64
C ALA A 932 -8.38 -0.92 -13.03
N THR A 933 -7.85 -2.14 -13.16
CA THR A 933 -7.32 -2.65 -14.43
C THR A 933 -8.15 -3.85 -14.89
N PRO A 934 -8.85 -3.79 -16.03
CA PRO A 934 -9.62 -4.92 -16.53
C PRO A 934 -8.73 -6.13 -16.86
N SER A 935 -9.24 -7.32 -16.54
CA SER A 935 -8.67 -8.58 -17.04
C SER A 935 -8.95 -8.71 -18.54
N ALA A 936 -8.17 -9.55 -19.23
CA ALA A 936 -8.37 -9.83 -20.65
C ALA A 936 -9.84 -10.20 -20.94
N GLY A 937 -10.43 -9.56 -21.94
CA GLY A 937 -11.82 -9.77 -22.34
C GLY A 937 -12.86 -8.96 -21.57
N TYR A 938 -12.46 -8.15 -20.59
CA TYR A 938 -13.34 -7.22 -19.88
C TYR A 938 -12.95 -5.75 -20.14
N GLY A 939 -13.91 -4.85 -20.01
CA GLY A 939 -13.71 -3.41 -19.96
C GLY A 939 -14.15 -2.84 -18.61
N PHE A 940 -13.51 -1.75 -18.17
CA PHE A 940 -13.89 -1.07 -16.94
C PHE A 940 -15.13 -0.21 -17.19
N ALA A 941 -16.18 -0.41 -16.40
CA ALA A 941 -17.44 0.33 -16.51
C ALA A 941 -17.51 1.50 -15.50
N GLY A 942 -17.00 1.32 -14.28
CA GLY A 942 -17.02 2.37 -13.28
C GLY A 942 -16.83 1.90 -11.84
N TRP A 943 -16.63 2.86 -10.95
CA TRP A 943 -16.61 2.67 -9.51
C TRP A 943 -17.99 2.89 -8.93
N ARG A 944 -18.47 1.98 -8.08
CA ARG A 944 -19.74 2.12 -7.36
C ARG A 944 -19.58 2.05 -5.85
N GLU A 945 -20.44 2.77 -5.15
CA GLU A 945 -20.62 2.68 -3.70
C GLU A 945 -22.11 2.55 -3.42
N ASN A 946 -22.52 1.55 -2.64
CA ASN A 946 -23.94 1.30 -2.33
C ASN A 946 -24.84 1.23 -3.58
N SER A 947 -24.33 0.64 -4.67
CA SER A 947 -24.98 0.56 -5.99
C SER A 947 -25.07 1.88 -6.78
N ALA A 948 -24.64 3.03 -6.25
CA ALA A 948 -24.58 4.29 -6.99
C ALA A 948 -23.24 4.44 -7.73
N SER A 949 -23.27 5.00 -8.95
CA SER A 949 -22.06 5.31 -9.72
C SER A 949 -21.32 6.50 -9.09
N VAL A 950 -20.02 6.32 -8.83
CA VAL A 950 -19.16 7.33 -8.21
C VAL A 950 -18.29 8.01 -9.27
N THR A 951 -17.72 7.24 -10.19
CA THR A 951 -16.99 7.75 -11.36
C THR A 951 -16.84 6.67 -12.42
N THR A 952 -16.72 7.06 -13.68
CA THR A 952 -16.45 6.17 -14.82
C THR A 952 -14.96 6.13 -15.18
N ALA A 953 -14.10 6.90 -14.50
CA ALA A 953 -12.65 6.85 -14.70
C ALA A 953 -12.05 5.63 -13.98
N SER A 954 -11.19 4.87 -14.66
CA SER A 954 -10.49 3.71 -14.07
C SER A 954 -9.57 4.10 -12.92
N VAL A 955 -9.08 5.35 -12.93
CA VAL A 955 -8.37 5.98 -11.81
C VAL A 955 -9.32 6.91 -11.07
N TYR A 956 -9.56 6.64 -9.78
CA TYR A 956 -10.38 7.48 -8.92
C TYR A 956 -9.55 8.09 -7.79
N ASN A 957 -9.36 9.41 -7.84
CA ASN A 957 -8.63 10.17 -6.85
C ASN A 957 -9.61 10.89 -5.91
N PHE A 958 -9.50 10.65 -4.60
CA PHE A 958 -10.33 11.32 -3.60
C PHE A 958 -9.63 11.35 -2.23
N THR A 959 -10.12 12.18 -1.32
CA THR A 959 -9.68 12.21 0.08
C THR A 959 -10.56 11.28 0.91
N LEU A 960 -9.98 10.30 1.59
CA LEU A 960 -10.72 9.37 2.45
C LEU A 960 -10.93 10.00 3.83
N ASN A 961 -12.14 10.45 4.13
CA ASN A 961 -12.49 11.07 5.42
C ASN A 961 -13.32 10.16 6.34
N GLU A 962 -13.77 9.01 5.83
CA GLU A 962 -14.50 7.97 6.56
C GLU A 962 -14.34 6.62 5.84
N SER A 963 -14.72 5.50 6.48
CA SER A 963 -14.59 4.16 5.88
C SER A 963 -15.55 4.01 4.70
N ARG A 964 -15.05 3.46 3.59
CA ARG A 964 -15.79 3.34 2.33
C ARG A 964 -15.66 1.94 1.74
N SER A 965 -16.69 1.51 1.03
CA SER A 965 -16.68 0.25 0.28
C SER A 965 -17.01 0.54 -1.18
N LEU A 966 -16.00 0.42 -2.04
CA LEU A 966 -16.08 0.75 -3.46
C LEU A 966 -15.92 -0.51 -4.31
N VAL A 967 -16.86 -0.74 -5.22
CA VAL A 967 -16.81 -1.85 -6.16
C VAL A 967 -16.34 -1.35 -7.52
N ALA A 968 -15.24 -1.88 -8.04
CA ALA A 968 -14.85 -1.71 -9.43
C ALA A 968 -15.69 -2.66 -10.28
N HIS A 969 -16.55 -2.10 -11.12
CA HIS A 969 -17.36 -2.90 -12.01
C HIS A 969 -16.76 -2.99 -13.41
N PHE A 970 -16.84 -4.19 -13.94
CA PHE A 970 -16.36 -4.55 -15.26
C PHE A 970 -17.51 -5.15 -16.07
N GLN A 971 -17.46 -4.94 -17.38
CA GLN A 971 -18.39 -5.58 -18.33
C GLN A 971 -17.61 -6.36 -19.37
N PRO A 972 -18.19 -7.45 -19.91
CA PRO A 972 -17.58 -8.18 -21.01
C PRO A 972 -17.28 -7.25 -22.19
N ALA A 973 -16.08 -7.38 -22.76
CA ALA A 973 -15.61 -6.61 -23.90
C ALA A 973 -15.65 -7.39 -25.23
N ASN A 974 -15.99 -8.67 -25.16
CA ASN A 974 -16.34 -9.50 -26.31
C ASN A 974 -17.41 -10.55 -25.94
N LEU A 975 -18.05 -11.11 -26.96
CA LEU A 975 -19.12 -12.11 -26.80
C LEU A 975 -18.68 -13.38 -26.08
N ALA A 976 -17.45 -13.86 -26.31
CA ALA A 976 -16.95 -15.08 -25.66
C ALA A 976 -16.83 -14.88 -24.14
N THR A 977 -16.30 -13.73 -23.72
CA THR A 977 -16.24 -13.36 -22.30
C THR A 977 -17.65 -13.23 -21.74
N PHE A 978 -18.58 -12.58 -22.44
CA PHE A 978 -19.99 -12.48 -22.02
C PHE A 978 -20.60 -13.85 -21.75
N GLN A 979 -20.42 -14.80 -22.67
CA GLN A 979 -20.93 -16.16 -22.49
C GLN A 979 -20.33 -16.82 -21.25
N THR A 980 -19.01 -16.72 -21.04
CA THR A 980 -18.36 -17.30 -19.85
C THR A 980 -18.70 -16.57 -18.55
N THR A 981 -19.14 -15.31 -18.60
CA THR A 981 -19.59 -14.55 -17.43
C THR A 981 -20.94 -15.05 -16.93
N PHE A 982 -21.88 -15.33 -17.84
CA PHE A 982 -23.27 -15.64 -17.48
C PHE A 982 -23.61 -17.14 -17.51
N PHE A 983 -22.90 -17.94 -18.29
CA PHE A 983 -23.15 -19.37 -18.46
C PHE A 983 -22.07 -20.22 -17.79
N THR A 984 -22.51 -21.27 -17.09
CA THR A 984 -21.66 -22.33 -16.56
C THR A 984 -21.06 -23.15 -17.70
N THR A 985 -19.99 -23.91 -17.44
CA THR A 985 -19.37 -24.80 -18.42
C THR A 985 -20.37 -25.78 -19.05
N THR A 986 -21.36 -26.24 -18.30
CA THR A 986 -22.42 -27.12 -18.82
C THR A 986 -23.34 -26.38 -19.79
N GLU A 987 -23.78 -25.17 -19.44
CA GLU A 987 -24.65 -24.35 -20.29
C GLU A 987 -23.92 -23.85 -21.54
N LEU A 988 -22.60 -23.60 -21.46
CA LEU A 988 -21.76 -23.28 -22.62
C LEU A 988 -21.69 -24.43 -23.65
N ASN A 989 -21.92 -25.67 -23.22
CA ASN A 989 -21.99 -26.82 -24.12
C ASN A 989 -23.40 -27.06 -24.69
N ASP A 990 -24.41 -26.30 -24.24
CA ASP A 990 -25.76 -26.34 -24.78
C ASP A 990 -26.04 -25.11 -25.64
N ALA A 991 -26.03 -25.32 -26.97
CA ALA A 991 -26.29 -24.28 -27.94
C ALA A 991 -27.71 -23.69 -27.84
N ALA A 992 -28.68 -24.42 -27.27
CA ALA A 992 -30.03 -23.88 -27.05
C ALA A 992 -30.07 -22.84 -25.92
N ILE A 993 -29.03 -22.77 -25.09
CA ILE A 993 -28.94 -21.86 -23.95
C ILE A 993 -27.92 -20.75 -24.22
N SER A 994 -26.72 -21.09 -24.66
CA SER A 994 -25.59 -20.16 -24.69
C SER A 994 -25.21 -19.64 -26.07
N ALA A 995 -25.77 -20.18 -27.16
CA ALA A 995 -25.45 -19.70 -28.51
C ALA A 995 -25.82 -18.22 -28.67
N PRO A 996 -25.14 -17.46 -29.56
CA PRO A 996 -25.46 -16.04 -29.77
C PRO A 996 -26.92 -15.76 -30.13
N SER A 997 -27.60 -16.72 -30.76
CA SER A 997 -29.02 -16.65 -31.15
C SER A 997 -30.00 -17.23 -30.11
N ALA A 998 -29.51 -17.82 -29.01
CA ALA A 998 -30.35 -18.40 -27.97
C ALA A 998 -30.92 -17.30 -27.07
N ASP A 999 -32.11 -17.56 -26.53
CA ASP A 999 -32.89 -16.67 -25.64
C ASP A 999 -33.36 -17.53 -24.45
N PRO A 1000 -32.50 -17.71 -23.42
CA PRO A 1000 -32.77 -18.69 -22.38
C PRO A 1000 -33.74 -18.19 -21.30
N ASP A 1001 -34.01 -16.89 -21.20
CA ASP A 1001 -35.02 -16.33 -20.29
C ASP A 1001 -36.35 -15.99 -20.98
N GLY A 1002 -36.40 -16.05 -22.31
CA GLY A 1002 -37.62 -16.04 -23.12
C GLY A 1002 -38.24 -14.66 -23.27
N ASP A 1003 -37.46 -13.60 -23.15
CA ASP A 1003 -37.94 -12.21 -23.25
C ASP A 1003 -37.90 -11.65 -24.67
N GLY A 1004 -37.33 -12.41 -25.62
CA GLY A 1004 -37.18 -12.05 -27.02
C GLY A 1004 -35.80 -11.47 -27.37
N TYR A 1005 -34.89 -11.32 -26.42
CA TYR A 1005 -33.50 -10.92 -26.67
C TYR A 1005 -32.58 -12.14 -26.72
N SER A 1006 -31.97 -12.35 -27.89
CA SER A 1006 -30.90 -13.32 -28.01
C SER A 1006 -29.68 -12.92 -27.19
N ASN A 1007 -28.83 -13.86 -26.78
CA ASN A 1007 -27.56 -13.60 -26.08
C ASN A 1007 -26.67 -12.54 -26.75
N LEU A 1008 -26.65 -12.46 -28.09
CA LEU A 1008 -25.91 -11.41 -28.81
C LEU A 1008 -26.52 -10.01 -28.59
N LEU A 1009 -27.85 -9.93 -28.54
CA LEU A 1009 -28.57 -8.69 -28.22
C LEU A 1009 -28.36 -8.34 -26.75
N GLU A 1010 -28.47 -9.30 -25.84
CA GLU A 1010 -28.20 -9.09 -24.41
C GLU A 1010 -26.79 -8.53 -24.17
N TYR A 1011 -25.80 -9.12 -24.85
CA TYR A 1011 -24.44 -8.62 -24.84
C TYR A 1011 -24.32 -7.20 -25.39
N ALA A 1012 -24.97 -6.91 -26.52
CA ALA A 1012 -24.97 -5.60 -27.15
C ALA A 1012 -25.66 -4.54 -26.30
N LEU A 1013 -26.75 -4.89 -25.63
CA LEU A 1013 -27.54 -3.97 -24.82
C LEU A 1013 -26.97 -3.83 -23.40
N GLY A 1014 -26.08 -4.74 -22.98
CA GLY A 1014 -25.46 -4.76 -21.67
C GLY A 1014 -26.35 -5.36 -20.58
N THR A 1015 -27.28 -6.23 -20.98
CA THR A 1015 -28.29 -6.88 -20.14
C THR A 1015 -27.88 -8.30 -19.73
N ASN A 1016 -28.64 -8.94 -18.83
CA ASN A 1016 -28.30 -10.24 -18.27
C ASN A 1016 -29.16 -11.31 -18.94
N PRO A 1017 -28.55 -12.26 -19.69
CA PRO A 1017 -29.28 -13.19 -20.54
C PRO A 1017 -30.10 -14.24 -19.78
N LYS A 1018 -30.05 -14.24 -18.45
CA LYS A 1018 -30.80 -15.16 -17.59
C LYS A 1018 -31.93 -14.47 -16.83
N VAL A 1019 -32.20 -13.20 -17.10
CA VAL A 1019 -33.15 -12.38 -16.37
C VAL A 1019 -33.98 -11.58 -17.36
N ALA A 1020 -35.21 -12.05 -17.59
CA ALA A 1020 -36.14 -11.39 -18.50
C ALA A 1020 -36.22 -9.88 -18.25
N ASN A 1021 -35.90 -9.11 -19.28
CA ASN A 1021 -35.83 -7.66 -19.25
C ASN A 1021 -37.02 -7.02 -19.98
N SER A 1022 -37.37 -5.79 -19.57
CA SER A 1022 -38.37 -4.99 -20.29
C SER A 1022 -37.77 -4.48 -21.61
N LEU A 1023 -38.59 -4.18 -22.63
CA LEU A 1023 -38.12 -3.64 -23.90
C LEU A 1023 -37.21 -2.40 -23.74
N HIS A 1024 -35.89 -2.60 -23.88
CA HIS A 1024 -34.84 -1.56 -23.89
C HIS A 1024 -34.71 -0.83 -25.24
N GLN A 1025 -35.56 -1.18 -26.21
CA GLN A 1025 -35.70 -0.50 -27.49
C GLN A 1025 -37.07 0.15 -27.58
N GLN A 1026 -37.10 1.46 -27.82
CA GLN A 1026 -38.31 2.24 -27.94
C GLN A 1026 -38.35 2.92 -29.30
N SER A 1027 -39.49 2.81 -29.98
CA SER A 1027 -39.78 3.66 -31.13
C SER A 1027 -40.49 4.92 -30.64
N ALA A 1028 -40.06 6.07 -31.12
CA ALA A 1028 -40.68 7.35 -30.84
C ALA A 1028 -41.07 8.04 -32.14
N PHE A 1029 -42.14 8.82 -32.10
CA PHE A 1029 -42.53 9.67 -33.21
C PHE A 1029 -42.35 11.13 -32.80
N GLU A 1030 -41.36 11.79 -33.39
CA GLU A 1030 -40.94 13.13 -32.97
C GLU A 1030 -40.74 14.01 -34.20
N ASN A 1031 -41.32 15.22 -34.18
CA ASN A 1031 -41.24 16.18 -35.28
C ASN A 1031 -41.65 15.61 -36.65
N GLY A 1032 -42.62 14.69 -36.67
CA GLY A 1032 -43.10 14.04 -37.90
C GLY A 1032 -42.17 12.95 -38.44
N GLN A 1033 -41.16 12.53 -37.70
CA GLN A 1033 -40.20 11.49 -38.09
C GLN A 1033 -40.19 10.33 -37.09
N LEU A 1034 -39.89 9.14 -37.60
CA LEU A 1034 -39.71 7.94 -36.78
C LEU A 1034 -38.30 7.95 -36.16
N ALA A 1035 -38.21 7.67 -34.87
CA ALA A 1035 -36.97 7.58 -34.12
C ALA A 1035 -36.86 6.23 -33.41
N LEU A 1036 -35.64 5.73 -33.30
CA LEU A 1036 -35.29 4.56 -32.50
C LEU A 1036 -34.39 5.00 -31.35
N ILE A 1037 -34.77 4.62 -30.14
CA ILE A 1037 -34.02 4.80 -28.92
C ILE A 1037 -33.64 3.42 -28.40
N TYR A 1038 -32.35 3.16 -28.18
CA TYR A 1038 -31.84 1.86 -27.74
C TYR A 1038 -30.63 2.02 -26.82
N GLN A 1039 -30.42 1.09 -25.89
CA GLN A 1039 -29.19 1.03 -25.10
C GLN A 1039 -28.07 0.32 -25.86
N ARG A 1040 -26.81 0.69 -25.59
CA ARG A 1040 -25.64 -0.07 -26.04
C ARG A 1040 -24.60 -0.20 -24.94
N SER A 1041 -23.93 -1.35 -24.86
CA SER A 1041 -22.78 -1.58 -24.00
C SER A 1041 -21.59 -0.73 -24.45
N LYS A 1042 -20.88 -0.10 -23.50
CA LYS A 1042 -19.68 0.71 -23.78
C LYS A 1042 -18.42 -0.12 -23.97
N THR A 1043 -18.39 -1.32 -23.40
CA THR A 1043 -17.23 -2.21 -23.46
C THR A 1043 -17.28 -3.16 -24.64
N ALA A 1044 -18.44 -3.32 -25.28
CA ALA A 1044 -18.64 -4.20 -26.43
C ALA A 1044 -18.02 -3.65 -27.73
N SER A 1045 -16.69 -3.73 -27.77
CA SER A 1045 -15.87 -3.18 -28.87
C SER A 1045 -15.84 -4.05 -30.13
N ASP A 1046 -16.26 -5.31 -30.02
CA ASP A 1046 -16.35 -6.30 -31.10
C ASP A 1046 -17.70 -6.26 -31.85
N LEU A 1047 -18.56 -5.27 -31.59
CA LEU A 1047 -19.87 -5.15 -32.23
C LEU A 1047 -19.99 -3.86 -33.06
N ALA A 1048 -20.80 -3.91 -34.12
CA ALA A 1048 -21.30 -2.73 -34.81
C ALA A 1048 -22.84 -2.64 -34.67
N TYR A 1049 -23.31 -1.44 -34.34
CA TYR A 1049 -24.73 -1.11 -34.16
C TYR A 1049 -25.20 -0.36 -35.40
N ILE A 1050 -26.02 -1.01 -36.22
CA ILE A 1050 -26.46 -0.47 -37.51
C ILE A 1050 -27.96 -0.21 -37.42
N VAL A 1051 -28.37 1.06 -37.48
CA VAL A 1051 -29.79 1.42 -37.57
C VAL A 1051 -30.19 1.50 -39.04
N GLU A 1052 -31.21 0.74 -39.41
CA GLU A 1052 -31.68 0.62 -40.78
C GLU A 1052 -33.14 1.07 -40.88
N VAL A 1053 -33.49 1.69 -42.02
CA VAL A 1053 -34.86 2.10 -42.34
C VAL A 1053 -35.35 1.41 -43.61
N SER A 1054 -36.67 1.20 -43.69
CA SER A 1054 -37.34 0.56 -44.82
C SER A 1054 -38.73 1.14 -45.03
N ASN A 1055 -39.26 1.01 -46.25
CA ASN A 1055 -40.65 1.32 -46.56
C ASN A 1055 -41.49 0.12 -47.03
N ASP A 1056 -40.88 -1.06 -47.15
CA ASP A 1056 -41.52 -2.27 -47.68
C ASP A 1056 -41.23 -3.53 -46.84
N LEU A 1057 -40.49 -3.38 -45.73
CA LEU A 1057 -39.95 -4.44 -44.87
C LEU A 1057 -38.98 -5.41 -45.55
N LYS A 1058 -38.64 -5.19 -46.82
CA LYS A 1058 -37.78 -6.05 -47.64
C LYS A 1058 -36.43 -5.38 -47.90
N THR A 1059 -36.47 -4.13 -48.34
CA THR A 1059 -35.30 -3.32 -48.68
C THR A 1059 -34.95 -2.44 -47.49
N TRP A 1060 -33.76 -2.66 -46.92
CA TRP A 1060 -33.26 -1.94 -45.75
C TRP A 1060 -32.07 -1.05 -46.14
N LYS A 1061 -32.07 0.20 -45.67
CA LYS A 1061 -31.04 1.20 -46.00
C LYS A 1061 -30.38 1.73 -44.73
N PHE A 1062 -29.07 1.97 -44.78
CA PHE A 1062 -28.30 2.65 -43.74
C PHE A 1062 -27.23 3.53 -44.39
N SER A 1063 -27.43 4.85 -44.35
CA SER A 1063 -26.46 5.85 -44.81
C SER A 1063 -26.69 7.17 -44.10
N ALA A 1064 -25.73 8.09 -44.18
CA ALA A 1064 -25.87 9.44 -43.61
C ALA A 1064 -27.01 10.25 -44.25
N SER A 1065 -27.53 9.83 -45.41
CA SER A 1065 -28.72 10.43 -46.04
C SER A 1065 -30.04 9.76 -45.64
N ASP A 1066 -30.02 8.56 -45.07
CA ASP A 1066 -31.22 7.81 -44.68
C ASP A 1066 -31.53 7.98 -43.18
N VAL A 1067 -30.50 7.98 -42.33
CA VAL A 1067 -30.64 8.08 -40.86
C VAL A 1067 -29.76 9.18 -40.28
N SER A 1068 -30.19 9.76 -39.16
CA SER A 1068 -29.41 10.76 -38.44
C SER A 1068 -28.14 10.17 -37.83
N ALA A 1069 -27.16 11.03 -37.52
CA ALA A 1069 -26.08 10.64 -36.62
C ALA A 1069 -26.65 10.17 -35.26
N ALA A 1070 -25.97 9.22 -34.64
CA ALA A 1070 -26.32 8.71 -33.31
C ALA A 1070 -26.09 9.78 -32.23
N THR A 1071 -27.11 10.05 -31.43
CA THR A 1071 -27.04 10.96 -30.29
C THR A 1071 -27.10 10.18 -28.98
N VAL A 1072 -26.18 10.43 -28.05
CA VAL A 1072 -26.26 9.88 -26.69
C VAL A 1072 -27.25 10.72 -25.89
N LEU A 1073 -28.32 10.09 -25.40
CA LEU A 1073 -29.33 10.70 -24.53
C LEU A 1073 -28.97 10.56 -23.06
N ASP A 1074 -28.37 9.42 -22.68
CA ASP A 1074 -27.95 9.10 -21.32
C ASP A 1074 -26.73 8.18 -21.35
N ASP A 1075 -25.89 8.26 -20.31
CA ASP A 1075 -24.69 7.44 -20.12
C ASP A 1075 -24.51 7.15 -18.63
N ASP A 1076 -24.82 5.92 -18.23
CA ASP A 1076 -24.76 5.49 -16.82
C ASP A 1076 -23.37 4.92 -16.44
N GLY A 1077 -22.41 4.96 -17.36
CA GLY A 1077 -21.08 4.37 -17.24
C GLY A 1077 -20.96 2.94 -17.78
N TYR A 1078 -22.07 2.21 -17.90
CA TYR A 1078 -22.14 0.82 -18.36
C TYR A 1078 -22.69 0.74 -19.77
N THR A 1079 -23.79 1.45 -19.98
CA THR A 1079 -24.52 1.53 -21.23
C THR A 1079 -24.71 2.98 -21.63
N GLN A 1080 -24.89 3.21 -22.93
CA GLN A 1080 -25.35 4.48 -23.45
C GLN A 1080 -26.74 4.30 -24.03
N THR A 1081 -27.66 5.17 -23.68
CA THR A 1081 -28.94 5.29 -24.37
C THR A 1081 -28.73 6.14 -25.62
N ILE A 1082 -28.86 5.52 -26.79
CA ILE A 1082 -28.62 6.11 -28.10
C ILE A 1082 -29.95 6.41 -28.78
N ARG A 1083 -30.01 7.53 -29.48
CA ARG A 1083 -31.12 7.91 -30.34
C ARG A 1083 -30.67 8.09 -31.79
N VAL A 1084 -31.42 7.51 -32.72
CA VAL A 1084 -31.25 7.67 -34.18
C VAL A 1084 -32.62 7.91 -34.82
N ARG A 1085 -32.71 8.81 -35.80
CA ARG A 1085 -33.95 9.11 -36.54
C ARG A 1085 -33.89 8.67 -38.00
N ASP A 1086 -35.02 8.23 -38.54
CA ASP A 1086 -35.28 8.21 -39.98
C ASP A 1086 -35.42 9.67 -40.45
N LEU A 1087 -34.64 10.05 -41.47
CA LEU A 1087 -34.71 11.40 -42.03
C LEU A 1087 -35.93 11.59 -42.94
N THR A 1088 -36.64 10.53 -43.31
CA THR A 1088 -37.84 10.56 -44.17
C THR A 1088 -39.13 10.45 -43.33
N PRO A 1089 -40.04 11.43 -43.39
CA PRO A 1089 -41.35 11.34 -42.73
C PRO A 1089 -42.25 10.25 -43.32
N PRO A 1090 -43.04 9.51 -42.51
CA PRO A 1090 -44.02 8.57 -43.02
C PRO A 1090 -45.22 9.26 -43.67
N SER A 1091 -45.79 8.60 -44.68
CA SER A 1091 -47.04 9.01 -45.31
C SER A 1091 -47.95 7.80 -45.57
N SER A 1092 -49.22 8.04 -45.94
CA SER A 1092 -50.18 6.98 -46.24
C SER A 1092 -49.80 6.11 -47.45
N ILE A 1093 -48.90 6.58 -48.31
CA ILE A 1093 -48.41 5.86 -49.50
C ILE A 1093 -46.95 5.40 -49.36
N ASP A 1094 -46.25 5.84 -48.31
CA ASP A 1094 -44.87 5.46 -48.01
C ASP A 1094 -44.74 5.17 -46.50
N PRO A 1095 -45.17 3.98 -46.05
CA PRO A 1095 -45.03 3.57 -44.66
C PRO A 1095 -43.54 3.48 -44.31
N ARG A 1096 -43.16 3.77 -43.06
CA ARG A 1096 -41.77 3.76 -42.62
C ARG A 1096 -41.57 2.78 -41.48
N PHE A 1097 -40.48 2.04 -41.56
CA PHE A 1097 -40.04 1.06 -40.57
C PHE A 1097 -38.59 1.36 -40.20
N ILE A 1098 -38.25 1.20 -38.92
CA ILE A 1098 -36.89 1.37 -38.40
C ILE A 1098 -36.53 0.14 -37.57
N ARG A 1099 -35.28 -0.33 -37.65
CA ARG A 1099 -34.77 -1.41 -36.80
C ARG A 1099 -33.31 -1.20 -36.41
N LEU A 1100 -32.90 -1.85 -35.33
CA LEU A 1100 -31.51 -2.01 -34.95
C LEU A 1100 -31.02 -3.39 -35.44
N ARG A 1101 -29.89 -3.42 -36.13
CA ARG A 1101 -29.16 -4.63 -36.50
C ARG A 1101 -27.80 -4.64 -35.83
N ILE A 1102 -27.53 -5.70 -35.07
CA ILE A 1102 -26.23 -5.94 -34.43
C ILE A 1102 -25.42 -6.90 -35.28
N VAL A 1103 -24.15 -6.58 -35.52
CA VAL A 1103 -23.20 -7.48 -36.18
C VAL A 1103 -21.89 -7.53 -35.40
N THR A 1104 -21.29 -8.71 -35.31
CA THR A 1104 -19.92 -8.88 -34.82
C THR A 1104 -18.93 -8.33 -35.85
N GLN A 1105 -17.87 -7.65 -35.40
CA GLN A 1105 -16.82 -7.08 -36.24
C GLN A 1105 -15.69 -8.06 -36.53
#